data_AF-A0A9D2CLZ2-F1
#
_entry.id   AF-A0A9D2CLZ2-F1
#
_cell.length_a   1.000
_cell.length_b   1.000
_cell.length_c   1.000
_cell.angle_alpha   90.00
_cell.angle_beta   90.00
_cell.angle_gamma   90.00
#
_symmetry.space_group_name_H-M   'P 1'
#
loop_
_entity.id
_entity.type
_entity.pdbx_description
1 polymer ?
#
loop_
_entity_poly.entity_id
_entity_poly.type
_entity_poly.pdbx_seq_one_letter_code
_entity_poly.pdbx_strand_id
1 'polypeptide(L)'
;MITLMQPTSVQAADNQTYTQQFQNSITTLSGKSVEANMYFTKMDYWDLKKVTFNFNYQVSQLANRQASDITVSLNGVKFYSFRPKDKTGFQTEKITVPLDLVSGSNRLTISGQILDQMPDKNYQLQQTPANWLTIGNGSNVNFEYQLKEAENTLSSFYAHFSGQDTIAYQRSKIATADNPTAKELTASMIALSGESRIITTENDQIPVVKVSELAAAKNDYMMVVAKYDHLPDDLKKQIDPNQLKDKAIIKTHYTDGKYYLIVTAKSGKLLEKAARFVANEELMKETDKDTEDVEETTDTYTSSLHDNGTHYLTTTADRIEGAGHKETSYLVQIPNDRSNADGSQITLHFNYSKNLNFNRSLVTLYVNNTVIGSKKLTAVRANNDTLTVKLPRGLSLGSSFTVRAAFDLEMKDQDTSDNSNTPWAQVRPDSKMLVKSQRSNDLLFTNYPTLFINNETYDDIAVVAPKNLNTDDFKTLTNIFNLIGNFAKSNTGKIQFYESMPSKNVLKNNNVIVIGTPQNNPMIKELNPNLYFKYSQNFDRVVSNEKLSIEKDYGKNIGTAQLMRSPYNDKRGMMVVTGINTKDVYLASTQINFQKNIQQFTGDAVVVDMNNAHYGYRFKKNKAIDKSLENKRTFSKNSQLILYLGLALIVIILIGVGVILTVRKQGRLNGGSKNDRKQ
;
A
#
# COMPACT_ATOMS: atom_id res chain seq x y z
N MET A 1 -36.32 59.17 13.94
CA MET A 1 -35.32 59.06 12.85
C MET A 1 -34.54 57.78 13.06
N ILE A 2 -34.46 56.95 12.03
CA ILE A 2 -33.92 55.59 12.05
C ILE A 2 -32.39 55.67 11.96
N THR A 3 -31.70 55.04 12.91
CA THR A 3 -30.24 54.85 12.88
C THR A 3 -29.93 53.71 11.91
N LEU A 4 -29.27 54.03 10.79
CA LEU A 4 -28.79 53.05 9.81
C LEU A 4 -27.62 52.25 10.40
N MET A 5 -27.82 50.94 10.57
CA MET A 5 -26.75 49.98 10.82
C MET A 5 -25.85 49.89 9.58
N GLN A 6 -24.54 50.03 9.79
CA GLN A 6 -23.54 49.75 8.76
C GLN A 6 -23.48 48.23 8.49
N PRO A 7 -23.42 47.80 7.22
CA PRO A 7 -23.26 46.40 6.89
C PRO A 7 -21.84 45.95 7.25
N THR A 8 -21.74 44.98 8.15
CA THR A 8 -20.52 44.19 8.35
C THR A 8 -20.22 43.45 7.06
N SER A 9 -19.17 43.87 6.34
CA SER A 9 -18.62 43.13 5.22
C SER A 9 -17.99 41.84 5.74
N VAL A 10 -18.71 40.73 5.59
CA VAL A 10 -18.14 39.38 5.76
C VAL A 10 -17.19 39.16 4.59
N GLN A 11 -15.88 39.24 4.86
CA GLN A 11 -14.85 38.92 3.89
C GLN A 11 -15.02 37.44 3.52
N ALA A 12 -15.37 37.15 2.27
CA ALA A 12 -15.52 35.79 1.78
C ALA A 12 -14.20 35.04 1.99
N ALA A 13 -14.26 33.82 2.56
CA ALA A 13 -13.06 33.00 2.74
C ALA A 13 -12.43 32.72 1.37
N ASP A 14 -11.11 32.91 1.26
CA ASP A 14 -10.37 32.61 0.03
C ASP A 14 -10.54 31.13 -0.34
N ASN A 15 -10.77 30.87 -1.63
CA ASN A 15 -10.87 29.51 -2.15
C ASN A 15 -9.52 28.78 -1.99
N GLN A 16 -9.56 27.55 -1.51
CA GLN A 16 -8.41 26.65 -1.42
C GLN A 16 -8.39 25.69 -2.61
N THR A 17 -7.22 25.11 -2.92
CA THR A 17 -7.07 24.23 -4.09
C THR A 17 -6.29 22.95 -3.82
N TYR A 18 -6.94 21.80 -3.88
CA TYR A 18 -6.30 20.49 -3.72
C TYR A 18 -6.19 19.76 -5.07
N THR A 19 -5.09 19.04 -5.29
CA THR A 19 -4.91 18.24 -6.52
C THR A 19 -4.67 16.78 -6.17
N GLN A 20 -5.60 15.93 -6.56
CA GLN A 20 -5.44 14.49 -6.47
C GLN A 20 -4.80 13.96 -7.76
N GLN A 21 -3.56 13.47 -7.65
CA GLN A 21 -2.91 12.74 -8.73
C GLN A 21 -3.51 11.33 -8.84
N PHE A 22 -3.72 10.85 -10.06
CA PHE A 22 -4.12 9.46 -10.25
C PHE A 22 -2.89 8.54 -10.17
N GLN A 23 -3.01 7.40 -9.47
CA GLN A 23 -1.91 6.44 -9.27
C GLN A 23 -1.52 5.63 -10.52
N ASN A 24 -1.95 6.05 -11.71
CA ASN A 24 -1.69 5.31 -12.94
C ASN A 24 -0.27 5.59 -13.47
N SER A 25 0.47 4.52 -13.75
CA SER A 25 1.65 4.60 -14.61
C SER A 25 1.25 4.92 -16.05
N ILE A 26 2.22 5.33 -16.88
CA ILE A 26 1.97 5.57 -18.31
C ILE A 26 1.39 4.29 -18.92
N THR A 27 0.16 4.38 -19.44
CA THR A 27 -0.60 3.22 -19.91
C THR A 27 -1.07 3.44 -21.34
N THR A 28 -0.79 2.49 -22.22
CA THR A 28 -1.23 2.52 -23.63
C THR A 28 -2.41 1.56 -23.82
N LEU A 29 -3.49 2.10 -24.37
CA LEU A 29 -4.68 1.38 -24.83
C LEU A 29 -4.58 1.27 -26.35
N SER A 30 -4.63 0.04 -26.88
CA SER A 30 -4.54 -0.23 -28.31
C SER A 30 -5.85 -0.78 -28.86
N GLY A 31 -6.16 -0.46 -30.11
CA GLY A 31 -7.42 -0.82 -30.77
C GLY A 31 -8.23 0.41 -31.16
N LYS A 32 -9.28 0.18 -31.96
CA LYS A 32 -10.15 1.24 -32.47
C LYS A 32 -11.03 1.87 -31.40
N SER A 33 -11.41 1.09 -30.38
CA SER A 33 -12.11 1.57 -29.20
C SER A 33 -11.15 1.48 -28.02
N VAL A 34 -11.09 2.54 -27.23
CA VAL A 34 -10.27 2.62 -26.02
C VAL A 34 -11.14 2.97 -24.84
N GLU A 35 -10.90 2.35 -23.68
CA GLU A 35 -11.61 2.63 -22.43
C GLU A 35 -10.65 2.54 -21.23
N ALA A 36 -10.76 3.47 -20.28
CA ALA A 36 -10.02 3.46 -19.02
C ALA A 36 -10.84 4.07 -17.88
N ASN A 37 -10.61 3.57 -16.67
CA ASN A 37 -11.24 4.06 -15.45
C ASN A 37 -10.20 4.67 -14.50
N MET A 38 -10.58 5.76 -13.84
CA MET A 38 -9.80 6.49 -12.84
C MET A 38 -10.70 6.80 -11.65
N TYR A 39 -10.14 6.92 -10.44
CA TYR A 39 -10.93 7.12 -9.21
C TYR A 39 -10.41 8.29 -8.41
N PHE A 40 -11.33 9.08 -7.84
CA PHE A 40 -11.00 10.20 -6.96
C PHE A 40 -12.05 10.39 -5.86
N THR A 41 -11.65 11.05 -4.78
CA THR A 41 -12.48 11.24 -3.58
C THR A 41 -12.70 12.73 -3.33
N LYS A 42 -13.89 13.10 -2.87
CA LYS A 42 -14.25 14.44 -2.39
C LYS A 42 -14.41 14.37 -0.87
N MET A 43 -13.82 15.31 -0.14
CA MET A 43 -14.06 15.45 1.31
C MET A 43 -15.42 16.10 1.59
N ASP A 44 -16.13 15.64 2.62
CA ASP A 44 -17.50 16.11 2.92
C ASP A 44 -17.56 17.56 3.42
N TYR A 45 -16.48 18.01 4.05
CA TYR A 45 -16.30 19.39 4.52
C TYR A 45 -15.85 20.36 3.42
N TRP A 46 -15.68 19.89 2.17
CA TRP A 46 -15.45 20.78 1.03
C TRP A 46 -16.77 21.32 0.47
N ASP A 47 -16.92 22.63 0.50
CA ASP A 47 -17.89 23.35 -0.33
C ASP A 47 -17.26 23.64 -1.70
N LEU A 48 -17.49 22.72 -2.65
CA LEU A 48 -16.88 22.76 -3.98
C LEU A 48 -17.32 23.99 -4.79
N LYS A 49 -16.36 24.73 -5.31
CA LYS A 49 -16.56 25.83 -6.27
C LYS A 49 -16.23 25.41 -7.69
N LYS A 50 -15.23 24.55 -7.85
CA LYS A 50 -14.80 24.05 -9.16
C LYS A 50 -14.11 22.70 -9.04
N VAL A 51 -14.36 21.83 -10.01
CA VAL A 51 -13.59 20.60 -10.20
C VAL A 51 -13.08 20.56 -11.63
N THR A 52 -11.79 20.31 -11.80
CA THR A 52 -11.14 20.26 -13.11
C THR A 52 -10.36 18.97 -13.26
N PHE A 53 -10.73 18.16 -14.26
CA PHE A 53 -9.96 17.03 -14.70
C PHE A 53 -8.92 17.48 -15.73
N ASN A 54 -7.64 17.32 -15.42
CA ASN A 54 -6.54 17.53 -16.36
C ASN A 54 -6.16 16.19 -16.95
N PHE A 55 -6.50 15.96 -18.21
CA PHE A 55 -6.20 14.71 -18.92
C PHE A 55 -4.91 14.85 -19.71
N ASN A 56 -3.85 14.15 -19.28
CA ASN A 56 -2.59 14.10 -20.01
C ASN A 56 -2.56 12.84 -20.89
N TYR A 57 -2.52 13.00 -22.22
CA TYR A 57 -2.68 11.91 -23.16
C TYR A 57 -1.86 12.08 -24.43
N GLN A 58 -1.65 10.98 -25.15
CA GLN A 58 -1.05 10.96 -26.48
C GLN A 58 -1.84 9.98 -27.34
N VAL A 59 -2.06 10.31 -28.61
CA VAL A 59 -2.67 9.40 -29.59
C VAL A 59 -1.67 9.10 -30.69
N SER A 60 -1.93 8.02 -31.44
CA SER A 60 -1.15 7.65 -32.61
C SER A 60 -0.84 8.81 -33.54
N GLN A 61 0.38 8.85 -34.07
CA GLN A 61 0.79 9.78 -35.13
C GLN A 61 0.01 9.53 -36.42
N LEU A 62 -0.53 8.33 -36.60
CA LEU A 62 -1.33 7.96 -37.77
C LEU A 62 -2.82 8.24 -37.58
N ALA A 63 -3.28 8.59 -36.37
CA ALA A 63 -4.71 8.76 -36.11
C ALA A 63 -5.33 9.96 -36.85
N ASN A 64 -6.40 9.69 -37.61
CA ASN A 64 -7.31 10.65 -38.20
C ASN A 64 -8.00 11.47 -37.10
N ARG A 65 -7.58 12.72 -36.96
CA ARG A 65 -8.07 13.67 -35.94
C ARG A 65 -9.52 14.10 -36.14
N GLN A 66 -10.07 13.96 -37.35
CA GLN A 66 -11.46 14.30 -37.63
C GLN A 66 -12.42 13.15 -37.30
N ALA A 67 -11.94 11.90 -37.41
CA ALA A 67 -12.72 10.70 -37.15
C ALA A 67 -12.52 10.14 -35.73
N SER A 68 -11.46 10.55 -35.03
CA SER A 68 -11.19 10.11 -33.65
C SER A 68 -11.84 11.03 -32.63
N ASP A 69 -12.43 10.44 -31.59
CA ASP A 69 -13.09 11.16 -30.49
C ASP A 69 -12.82 10.49 -29.14
N ILE A 70 -12.88 11.28 -28.08
CA ILE A 70 -12.75 10.86 -26.69
C ILE A 70 -13.90 11.49 -25.91
N THR A 71 -14.56 10.67 -25.10
CA THR A 71 -15.68 11.03 -24.22
C THR A 71 -15.33 10.69 -22.78
N VAL A 72 -15.61 11.64 -21.88
CA VAL A 72 -15.43 11.50 -20.44
C VAL A 72 -16.79 11.40 -19.76
N SER A 73 -16.90 10.44 -18.84
CA SER A 73 -18.05 10.30 -17.96
C SER A 73 -17.63 10.25 -16.49
N LEU A 74 -18.55 10.65 -15.60
CA LEU A 74 -18.39 10.57 -14.17
C LEU A 74 -19.55 9.76 -13.59
N ASN A 75 -19.24 8.73 -12.80
CA ASN A 75 -20.24 7.87 -12.14
C ASN A 75 -21.28 7.30 -13.14
N GLY A 76 -20.84 7.05 -14.39
CA GLY A 76 -21.68 6.54 -15.48
C GLY A 76 -22.36 7.61 -16.35
N VAL A 77 -22.31 8.89 -15.96
CA VAL A 77 -22.93 10.00 -16.70
C VAL A 77 -21.90 10.68 -17.62
N LYS A 78 -22.10 10.61 -18.94
CA LYS A 78 -21.26 11.29 -19.94
C LYS A 78 -21.50 12.80 -19.87
N PHE A 79 -20.44 13.61 -19.84
CA PHE A 79 -20.56 15.05 -19.70
C PHE A 79 -19.63 15.88 -20.61
N TYR A 80 -18.61 15.26 -21.22
CA TYR A 80 -17.68 15.97 -22.11
C TYR A 80 -17.17 15.06 -23.21
N SER A 81 -17.10 15.55 -24.44
CA SER A 81 -16.49 14.86 -25.58
C SER A 81 -15.64 15.83 -26.39
N PHE A 82 -14.49 15.36 -26.88
CA PHE A 82 -13.56 16.18 -27.65
C PHE A 82 -12.81 15.33 -28.68
N ARG A 83 -12.21 16.01 -29.66
CA ARG A 83 -11.31 15.40 -30.64
C ARG A 83 -9.85 15.65 -30.24
N PRO A 84 -8.96 14.65 -30.36
CA PRO A 84 -7.53 14.86 -30.11
C PRO A 84 -6.97 16.01 -30.96
N LYS A 85 -6.12 16.87 -30.37
CA LYS A 85 -5.52 17.98 -31.11
C LYS A 85 -4.47 17.46 -32.11
N ASP A 86 -4.22 18.24 -33.15
CA ASP A 86 -3.19 17.95 -34.15
C ASP A 86 -1.80 18.32 -33.61
N LYS A 87 -1.32 17.53 -32.65
CA LYS A 87 0.01 17.63 -32.05
C LYS A 87 0.63 16.25 -31.89
N THR A 88 1.96 16.19 -31.98
CA THR A 88 2.74 14.99 -31.65
C THR A 88 3.14 15.01 -30.17
N GLY A 89 3.34 13.83 -29.59
CA GLY A 89 3.70 13.70 -28.17
C GLY A 89 2.52 13.88 -27.22
N PHE A 90 2.82 13.97 -25.92
CA PHE A 90 1.82 14.20 -24.89
C PHE A 90 1.19 15.59 -25.00
N GLN A 91 -0.11 15.62 -24.78
CA GLN A 91 -0.94 16.81 -24.77
C GLN A 91 -1.89 16.77 -23.57
N THR A 92 -2.33 17.96 -23.14
CA THR A 92 -3.26 18.09 -22.02
C THR A 92 -4.59 18.66 -22.48
N GLU A 93 -5.67 18.01 -22.08
CA GLU A 93 -7.03 18.54 -22.17
C GLU A 93 -7.53 18.88 -20.76
N LYS A 94 -8.02 20.10 -20.57
CA LYS A 94 -8.50 20.60 -19.28
C LYS A 94 -10.03 20.63 -19.30
N ILE A 95 -10.65 19.77 -18.50
CA ILE A 95 -12.08 19.48 -18.56
C ILE A 95 -12.73 19.92 -17.24
N THR A 96 -13.73 20.80 -17.32
CA THR A 96 -14.52 21.18 -16.13
C THR A 96 -15.52 20.07 -15.83
N VAL A 97 -15.50 19.56 -14.60
CA VAL A 97 -16.40 18.50 -14.13
C VAL A 97 -17.66 19.14 -13.53
N PRO A 98 -18.88 18.74 -13.96
CA PRO A 98 -20.12 19.21 -13.36
C PRO A 98 -20.20 18.84 -11.87
N LEU A 99 -20.43 19.82 -11.00
CA LEU A 99 -20.38 19.64 -9.55
C LEU A 99 -21.50 18.72 -9.02
N ASP A 100 -22.65 18.70 -9.70
CA ASP A 100 -23.81 17.87 -9.39
C ASP A 100 -23.56 16.37 -9.62
N LEU A 101 -22.54 16.01 -10.41
CA LEU A 101 -22.13 14.63 -10.65
C LEU A 101 -21.10 14.13 -9.62
N VAL A 102 -20.52 15.01 -8.79
CA VAL A 102 -19.45 14.68 -7.85
C VAL A 102 -20.02 14.20 -6.52
N SER A 103 -19.74 12.94 -6.19
CA SER A 103 -20.06 12.29 -4.90
C SER A 103 -18.82 12.17 -4.00
N GLY A 104 -18.94 11.54 -2.83
CA GLY A 104 -17.81 11.29 -1.92
C GLY A 104 -16.71 10.44 -2.57
N SER A 105 -17.08 9.32 -3.21
CA SER A 105 -16.19 8.53 -4.07
C SER A 105 -16.67 8.58 -5.51
N ASN A 106 -15.75 8.67 -6.47
CA ASN A 106 -16.08 8.90 -7.87
C ASN A 106 -15.29 8.00 -8.82
N ARG A 107 -15.97 7.49 -9.86
CA ARG A 107 -15.37 6.79 -11.00
C ARG A 107 -15.44 7.67 -12.25
N LEU A 108 -14.28 8.13 -12.71
CA LEU A 108 -14.12 8.85 -13.97
C LEU A 108 -13.73 7.86 -15.07
N THR A 109 -14.54 7.79 -16.13
CA THR A 109 -14.31 6.87 -17.26
C THR A 109 -13.96 7.68 -18.50
N ILE A 110 -12.90 7.26 -19.18
CA ILE A 110 -12.45 7.79 -20.47
C ILE A 110 -12.76 6.72 -21.50
N SER A 111 -13.54 7.05 -22.51
CA SER A 111 -13.91 6.15 -23.60
C SER A 111 -13.73 6.85 -24.93
N GLY A 112 -13.40 6.17 -26.02
CA GLY A 112 -13.25 6.85 -27.29
C GLY A 112 -12.96 5.93 -28.45
N GLN A 113 -12.94 6.53 -29.66
CA GLN A 113 -12.48 5.88 -30.87
C GLN A 113 -11.21 6.53 -31.39
N ILE A 114 -10.15 5.74 -31.57
CA ILE A 114 -8.90 6.18 -32.20
C ILE A 114 -8.77 5.45 -33.52
N LEU A 115 -8.82 6.18 -34.62
CA LEU A 115 -8.85 5.64 -35.97
C LEU A 115 -7.71 6.23 -36.80
N ASP A 116 -6.90 5.39 -37.43
CA ASP A 116 -5.84 5.81 -38.36
C ASP A 116 -6.41 6.50 -39.62
N GLN A 117 -5.59 7.36 -40.24
CA GLN A 117 -5.86 7.97 -41.54
C GLN A 117 -5.99 6.86 -42.59
N MET A 118 -7.12 6.83 -43.28
CA MET A 118 -7.35 5.88 -44.36
C MET A 118 -6.75 6.42 -45.67
N PRO A 119 -5.83 5.71 -46.32
CA PRO A 119 -5.67 5.83 -47.76
C PRO A 119 -6.90 5.23 -48.44
N ASP A 120 -7.28 5.78 -49.59
CA ASP A 120 -8.54 5.58 -50.33
C ASP A 120 -9.29 4.24 -50.21
N LYS A 121 -10.62 4.37 -50.31
CA LYS A 121 -11.68 3.35 -50.33
C LYS A 121 -11.24 2.02 -50.98
N ASN A 122 -10.72 1.08 -50.20
CA ASN A 122 -10.82 -0.39 -50.35
C ASN A 122 -9.70 -1.13 -49.61
N TYR A 123 -9.51 -0.85 -48.32
CA TYR A 123 -8.79 -1.77 -47.45
C TYR A 123 -9.76 -2.28 -46.39
N GLN A 124 -10.02 -3.59 -46.41
CA GLN A 124 -10.69 -4.27 -45.32
C GLN A 124 -9.97 -3.86 -44.02
N LEU A 125 -10.75 -3.52 -43.00
CA LEU A 125 -10.31 -3.08 -41.68
C LEU A 125 -9.36 -4.09 -41.00
N GLN A 126 -8.11 -4.21 -41.46
CA GLN A 126 -7.10 -4.96 -40.75
C GLN A 126 -6.91 -4.30 -39.39
N GLN A 127 -7.03 -5.11 -38.32
CA GLN A 127 -6.69 -4.64 -36.99
C GLN A 127 -5.21 -4.25 -37.01
N THR A 128 -4.94 -2.97 -36.81
CA THR A 128 -3.60 -2.42 -36.70
C THR A 128 -3.32 -2.04 -35.25
N PRO A 129 -2.14 -2.37 -34.70
CA PRO A 129 -1.71 -1.87 -33.40
C PRO A 129 -1.46 -0.35 -33.41
N ALA A 130 -1.46 0.28 -34.58
CA ALA A 130 -1.26 1.72 -34.71
C ALA A 130 -2.47 2.56 -34.28
N ASN A 131 -3.64 1.98 -34.02
CA ASN A 131 -4.71 2.68 -33.30
C ASN A 131 -4.42 2.60 -31.80
N TRP A 132 -4.04 3.71 -31.17
CA TRP A 132 -3.78 3.70 -29.73
C TRP A 132 -3.94 5.07 -29.07
N LEU A 133 -4.28 5.03 -27.78
CA LEU A 133 -4.32 6.15 -26.83
C LEU A 133 -3.42 5.80 -25.64
N THR A 134 -2.46 6.65 -25.33
CA THR A 134 -1.62 6.55 -24.14
C THR A 134 -2.04 7.60 -23.12
N ILE A 135 -2.31 7.18 -21.89
CA ILE A 135 -2.59 8.04 -20.75
C ILE A 135 -1.29 8.27 -19.99
N GLY A 136 -0.92 9.53 -19.79
CA GLY A 136 0.29 9.94 -19.09
C GLY A 136 0.09 10.08 -17.58
N ASN A 137 1.19 9.97 -16.83
CA ASN A 137 1.26 10.12 -15.36
C ASN A 137 0.86 11.52 -14.85
N GLY A 138 0.74 12.51 -15.72
CA GLY A 138 0.33 13.87 -15.36
C GLY A 138 -1.18 14.08 -15.25
N SER A 139 -1.99 13.04 -15.46
CA SER A 139 -3.44 13.15 -15.34
C SER A 139 -3.87 13.30 -13.88
N ASN A 140 -4.75 14.25 -13.57
CA ASN A 140 -5.16 14.56 -12.20
C ASN A 140 -6.53 15.24 -12.11
N VAL A 141 -7.09 15.31 -10.91
CA VAL A 141 -8.28 16.14 -10.60
C VAL A 141 -7.88 17.23 -9.64
N ASN A 142 -8.16 18.47 -10.01
CA ASN A 142 -7.99 19.65 -9.20
C ASN A 142 -9.35 20.12 -8.66
N PHE A 143 -9.41 20.34 -7.36
CA PHE A 143 -10.57 20.86 -6.64
C PHE A 143 -10.27 22.29 -6.23
N GLU A 144 -11.25 23.17 -6.39
CA GLU A 144 -11.31 24.50 -5.79
C GLU A 144 -12.51 24.52 -4.85
N TYR A 145 -12.30 24.85 -3.59
CA TYR A 145 -13.32 24.73 -2.55
C TYR A 145 -13.15 25.77 -1.44
N GLN A 146 -14.22 25.99 -0.68
CA GLN A 146 -14.15 26.62 0.63
C GLN A 146 -14.28 25.53 1.70
N LEU A 147 -13.54 25.68 2.80
CA LEU A 147 -13.66 24.78 3.94
C LEU A 147 -14.93 25.15 4.72
N LYS A 148 -15.75 24.16 5.02
CA LYS A 148 -16.73 24.28 6.10
C LYS A 148 -15.97 24.25 7.42
N GLU A 149 -16.36 25.10 8.36
CA GLU A 149 -15.76 25.09 9.70
C GLU A 149 -16.06 23.76 10.40
N ALA A 150 -15.10 23.25 11.17
CA ALA A 150 -15.29 22.03 11.94
C ALA A 150 -16.27 22.28 13.08
N GLU A 151 -17.24 21.38 13.22
CA GLU A 151 -18.12 21.33 14.38
C GLU A 151 -17.31 20.86 15.60
N ASN A 152 -17.72 21.29 16.80
CA ASN A 152 -17.03 20.93 18.04
C ASN A 152 -17.39 19.50 18.48
N THR A 153 -17.07 18.52 17.64
CA THR A 153 -17.29 17.10 17.87
C THR A 153 -16.06 16.30 17.45
N LEU A 154 -15.87 15.12 18.06
CA LEU A 154 -14.78 14.21 17.71
C LEU A 154 -14.86 13.77 16.24
N SER A 155 -16.06 13.48 15.75
CA SER A 155 -16.32 13.11 14.35
C SER A 155 -15.91 14.19 13.36
N SER A 156 -16.26 15.45 13.63
CA SER A 156 -15.91 16.58 12.77
C SER A 156 -14.41 16.92 12.84
N PHE A 157 -13.80 16.89 14.03
CA PHE A 157 -12.35 17.01 14.18
C PHE A 157 -11.63 15.96 13.34
N TYR A 158 -12.04 14.69 13.48
CA TYR A 158 -11.42 13.55 12.81
C TYR A 158 -11.51 13.65 11.29
N ALA A 159 -12.68 14.02 10.75
CA ALA A 159 -12.87 14.21 9.32
C ALA A 159 -11.87 15.23 8.74
N HIS A 160 -11.66 16.36 9.41
CA HIS A 160 -10.71 17.38 8.95
C HIS A 160 -9.24 17.01 9.22
N PHE A 161 -8.95 16.42 10.39
CA PHE A 161 -7.59 16.02 10.77
C PHE A 161 -7.03 14.94 9.82
N SER A 162 -7.86 13.98 9.44
CA SER A 162 -7.52 12.92 8.48
C SER A 162 -7.63 13.36 7.00
N GLY A 163 -8.05 14.59 6.77
CA GLY A 163 -8.27 15.19 5.47
C GLY A 163 -7.06 15.15 4.55
N GLN A 164 -7.25 14.72 3.30
CA GLN A 164 -6.15 14.65 2.32
C GLN A 164 -5.49 16.01 2.07
N ASP A 165 -6.29 17.08 2.04
CA ASP A 165 -5.82 18.46 1.95
C ASP A 165 -5.11 18.91 3.23
N THR A 166 -5.69 18.65 4.40
CA THR A 166 -5.10 19.04 5.69
C THR A 166 -3.72 18.41 5.88
N ILE A 167 -3.58 17.13 5.51
CA ILE A 167 -2.30 16.40 5.57
C ILE A 167 -1.33 16.94 4.51
N ALA A 168 -1.76 17.11 3.25
CA ALA A 168 -0.90 17.61 2.17
C ALA A 168 -0.38 19.04 2.44
N TYR A 169 -1.14 19.87 3.15
CA TYR A 169 -0.71 21.21 3.58
C TYR A 169 -0.01 21.23 4.93
N GLN A 170 0.30 20.07 5.52
CA GLN A 170 0.99 19.93 6.80
C GLN A 170 0.27 20.61 7.98
N ARG A 171 -1.06 20.66 7.93
CA ARG A 171 -1.93 21.24 8.97
C ARG A 171 -2.37 20.22 10.03
N SER A 172 -2.16 18.93 9.79
CA SER A 172 -2.41 17.87 10.78
C SER A 172 -1.14 17.53 11.54
N LYS A 173 -1.16 17.57 12.87
CA LYS A 173 0.00 17.24 13.73
C LYS A 173 -0.43 16.42 14.94
N ILE A 174 0.39 15.45 15.34
CA ILE A 174 0.27 14.80 16.65
C ILE A 174 1.35 15.39 17.56
N ALA A 175 0.97 15.84 18.74
CA ALA A 175 1.89 16.35 19.74
C ALA A 175 1.98 15.39 20.93
N THR A 176 3.17 15.19 21.46
CA THR A 176 3.38 14.49 22.73
C THR A 176 4.23 15.31 23.69
N ALA A 177 4.31 14.88 24.94
CA ALA A 177 5.10 15.55 25.97
C ALA A 177 6.55 15.81 25.51
N ASP A 178 7.16 16.92 25.96
CA ASP A 178 8.53 17.29 25.55
C ASP A 178 9.58 16.24 25.96
N ASN A 179 9.35 15.58 27.11
CA ASN A 179 10.13 14.45 27.60
C ASN A 179 9.17 13.27 27.85
N PRO A 180 8.72 12.58 26.79
CA PRO A 180 7.65 11.61 26.91
C PRO A 180 8.17 10.34 27.58
N THR A 181 7.36 9.79 28.46
CA THR A 181 7.60 8.43 28.98
C THR A 181 7.42 7.39 27.86
N ALA A 182 7.98 6.20 28.04
CA ALA A 182 7.72 5.05 27.16
C ALA A 182 6.22 4.82 26.89
N LYS A 183 5.35 5.06 27.87
CA LYS A 183 3.89 4.93 27.73
C LYS A 183 3.27 6.04 26.89
N GLU A 184 3.76 7.27 26.98
CA GLU A 184 3.30 8.38 26.14
C GLU A 184 3.77 8.23 24.69
N LEU A 185 5.01 7.77 24.48
CA LEU A 185 5.49 7.40 23.14
C LEU A 185 4.67 6.26 22.55
N THR A 186 4.38 5.23 23.35
CA THR A 186 3.53 4.11 22.91
C THR A 186 2.14 4.60 22.51
N ALA A 187 1.49 5.42 23.34
CA ALA A 187 0.18 5.99 23.04
C ALA A 187 0.21 6.86 21.77
N SER A 188 1.18 7.76 21.65
CA SER A 188 1.28 8.67 20.51
C SER A 188 1.53 7.94 19.19
N MET A 189 2.31 6.86 19.21
CA MET A 189 2.57 6.04 18.01
C MET A 189 1.42 5.10 17.68
N ILE A 190 0.63 4.65 18.67
CA ILE A 190 -0.64 3.96 18.42
C ILE A 190 -1.62 4.91 17.71
N ALA A 191 -1.76 6.14 18.20
CA ALA A 191 -2.59 7.16 17.55
C ALA A 191 -2.10 7.42 16.13
N LEU A 192 -0.81 7.73 15.94
CA LEU A 192 -0.22 7.95 14.62
C LEU A 192 -0.48 6.79 13.66
N SER A 193 -0.21 5.55 14.09
CA SER A 193 -0.37 4.39 13.22
C SER A 193 -1.84 4.04 12.92
N GLY A 194 -2.79 4.48 13.75
CA GLY A 194 -4.22 4.39 13.45
C GLY A 194 -4.64 5.44 12.42
N GLU A 195 -4.23 6.68 12.62
CA GLU A 195 -4.51 7.79 11.70
C GLU A 195 -3.86 7.59 10.34
N SER A 196 -2.64 7.06 10.31
CA SER A 196 -1.92 6.84 9.05
C SER A 196 -2.53 5.74 8.19
N ARG A 197 -3.36 4.84 8.74
CA ARG A 197 -4.06 3.79 7.98
C ARG A 197 -4.90 4.34 6.83
N ILE A 198 -5.54 5.49 7.03
CA ILE A 198 -6.48 6.07 6.07
C ILE A 198 -5.83 7.11 5.14
N ILE A 199 -4.53 7.35 5.32
CA ILE A 199 -3.76 8.25 4.47
C ILE A 199 -3.46 7.55 3.15
N THR A 200 -4.02 8.10 2.06
CA THR A 200 -3.80 7.60 0.70
C THR A 200 -2.76 8.40 -0.09
N THR A 201 -2.18 9.44 0.50
CA THR A 201 -1.13 10.26 -0.13
C THR A 201 0.21 9.54 -0.11
N GLU A 202 0.94 9.55 -1.23
CA GLU A 202 2.22 8.82 -1.35
C GLU A 202 3.44 9.59 -0.80
N ASN A 203 3.25 10.87 -0.45
CA ASN A 203 4.34 11.80 -0.15
C ASN A 203 4.17 12.55 1.17
N ASP A 204 2.98 12.45 1.78
CA ASP A 204 2.60 13.25 2.93
C ASP A 204 2.32 12.33 4.12
N GLN A 205 2.58 12.84 5.32
CA GLN A 205 2.54 12.12 6.59
C GLN A 205 2.07 13.05 7.69
N ILE A 206 1.54 12.47 8.76
CA ILE A 206 1.24 13.23 9.97
C ILE A 206 2.51 13.26 10.83
N PRO A 207 3.12 14.43 11.06
CA PRO A 207 4.27 14.54 11.95
C PRO A 207 3.87 14.32 13.41
N VAL A 208 4.72 13.60 14.14
CA VAL A 208 4.70 13.61 15.61
C VAL A 208 5.78 14.57 16.10
N VAL A 209 5.37 15.54 16.91
CA VAL A 209 6.25 16.59 17.43
C VAL A 209 6.17 16.68 18.95
N LYS A 210 7.13 17.39 19.53
CA LYS A 210 7.04 17.83 20.91
C LYS A 210 5.97 18.90 21.03
N VAL A 211 5.28 18.92 22.17
CA VAL A 211 4.29 19.95 22.50
C VAL A 211 4.88 21.36 22.43
N SER A 212 6.11 21.57 22.91
CA SER A 212 6.81 22.86 22.79
C SER A 212 7.12 23.29 21.34
N GLU A 213 7.07 22.34 20.40
CA GLU A 213 7.35 22.56 18.97
C GLU A 213 6.07 22.59 18.12
N LEU A 214 4.88 22.46 18.72
CA LEU A 214 3.61 22.32 18.00
C LEU A 214 3.31 23.51 17.08
N ALA A 215 3.76 24.72 17.47
CA ALA A 215 3.67 25.97 16.71
C ALA A 215 2.35 26.09 15.93
N ALA A 216 1.23 26.06 16.66
CA ALA A 216 -0.12 26.00 16.11
C ALA A 216 -0.49 27.26 15.31
N ALA A 217 -0.77 27.07 14.02
CA ALA A 217 -1.28 28.12 13.14
C ALA A 217 -2.81 28.05 13.01
N LYS A 218 -3.41 29.13 12.47
CA LYS A 218 -4.84 29.13 12.13
C LYS A 218 -5.11 28.04 11.08
N ASN A 219 -6.19 27.30 11.27
CA ASN A 219 -6.62 26.12 10.51
C ASN A 219 -5.77 24.87 10.70
N ASP A 220 -4.88 24.83 11.71
CA ASP A 220 -4.20 23.59 12.10
C ASP A 220 -5.13 22.71 12.94
N TYR A 221 -5.04 21.39 12.71
CA TYR A 221 -5.70 20.34 13.49
C TYR A 221 -4.64 19.54 14.24
N MET A 222 -4.71 19.56 15.57
CA MET A 222 -3.65 19.03 16.43
C MET A 222 -4.22 18.04 17.44
N MET A 223 -3.72 16.82 17.39
CA MET A 223 -4.02 15.81 18.40
C MET A 223 -2.91 15.81 19.45
N VAL A 224 -3.23 16.17 20.69
CA VAL A 224 -2.26 16.23 21.79
C VAL A 224 -2.42 15.01 22.68
N VAL A 225 -1.45 14.10 22.63
CA VAL A 225 -1.44 12.83 23.36
C VAL A 225 -0.37 12.87 24.46
N ALA A 226 -0.81 13.12 25.69
CA ALA A 226 0.09 13.20 26.85
C ALA A 226 -0.63 12.87 28.16
N LYS A 227 0.13 12.46 29.17
CA LYS A 227 -0.41 12.39 30.54
C LYS A 227 -0.85 13.78 30.99
N TYR A 228 -1.83 13.84 31.87
CA TYR A 228 -2.43 15.10 32.33
C TYR A 228 -1.39 16.09 32.89
N ASP A 229 -0.40 15.59 33.64
CA ASP A 229 0.64 16.44 34.22
C ASP A 229 1.70 16.91 33.22
N HIS A 230 1.69 16.39 32.00
CA HIS A 230 2.58 16.80 30.92
C HIS A 230 1.85 17.62 29.83
N LEU A 231 0.56 17.92 30.01
CA LEU A 231 -0.16 18.82 29.11
C LEU A 231 0.32 20.27 29.28
N PRO A 232 0.33 21.08 28.21
CA PRO A 232 0.39 22.54 28.29
C PRO A 232 -0.64 23.14 29.23
N ASP A 233 -0.31 24.23 29.91
CA ASP A 233 -1.21 24.87 30.88
C ASP A 233 -2.56 25.31 30.29
N ASP A 234 -2.58 25.76 29.04
CA ASP A 234 -3.78 26.18 28.32
C ASP A 234 -4.72 25.01 28.03
N LEU A 235 -4.17 23.86 27.60
CA LEU A 235 -4.93 22.63 27.37
C LEU A 235 -5.29 21.92 28.67
N LYS A 236 -4.40 21.93 29.66
CA LYS A 236 -4.60 21.32 30.97
C LYS A 236 -5.81 21.92 31.69
N LYS A 237 -6.01 23.24 31.59
CA LYS A 237 -7.19 23.95 32.14
C LYS A 237 -8.53 23.53 31.54
N GLN A 238 -8.53 22.90 30.36
CA GLN A 238 -9.76 22.43 29.71
C GLN A 238 -10.29 21.11 30.30
N ILE A 239 -9.51 20.47 31.18
CA ILE A 239 -9.78 19.15 31.73
C ILE A 239 -9.92 19.26 33.25
N ASP A 240 -11.06 18.80 33.80
CA ASP A 240 -11.22 18.69 35.25
C ASP A 240 -10.41 17.47 35.76
N PRO A 241 -9.40 17.65 36.62
CA PRO A 241 -8.58 16.55 37.13
C PRO A 241 -9.37 15.50 37.92
N ASN A 242 -10.55 15.83 38.43
CA ASN A 242 -11.42 14.89 39.14
C ASN A 242 -12.03 13.85 38.18
N GLN A 243 -12.24 14.22 36.91
CA GLN A 243 -12.75 13.30 35.89
C GLN A 243 -11.73 12.20 35.57
N LEU A 244 -10.43 12.46 35.71
CA LEU A 244 -9.36 11.54 35.29
C LEU A 244 -9.01 10.45 36.32
N LYS A 245 -9.84 10.19 37.33
CA LYS A 245 -9.50 9.25 38.42
C LYS A 245 -9.31 7.82 37.90
N ASP A 246 -10.32 7.29 37.19
CA ASP A 246 -10.37 5.90 36.72
C ASP A 246 -10.63 5.80 35.20
N LYS A 247 -10.53 6.95 34.50
CA LYS A 247 -10.75 7.07 33.05
C LYS A 247 -9.74 8.02 32.40
N ALA A 248 -9.56 7.86 31.11
CA ALA A 248 -8.96 8.85 30.22
C ALA A 248 -10.05 9.74 29.61
N ILE A 249 -9.67 10.93 29.17
CA ILE A 249 -10.55 11.88 28.49
C ILE A 249 -10.01 12.16 27.10
N ILE A 250 -10.91 12.14 26.12
CA ILE A 250 -10.69 12.66 24.77
C ILE A 250 -11.60 13.86 24.62
N LYS A 251 -11.06 15.05 24.30
CA LYS A 251 -11.85 16.29 24.27
C LYS A 251 -11.41 17.23 23.16
N THR A 252 -12.36 17.76 22.39
CA THR A 252 -12.10 18.85 21.46
C THR A 252 -11.98 20.19 22.18
N HIS A 253 -11.08 21.03 21.71
CA HIS A 253 -10.92 22.41 22.19
C HIS A 253 -10.51 23.31 21.03
N TYR A 254 -11.38 24.22 20.63
CA TYR A 254 -11.15 25.12 19.50
C TYR A 254 -10.98 26.55 19.99
N THR A 255 -9.91 27.22 19.55
CA THR A 255 -9.60 28.59 19.95
C THR A 255 -8.88 29.33 18.81
N ASP A 256 -9.30 30.55 18.49
CA ASP A 256 -8.68 31.39 17.46
C ASP A 256 -8.48 30.70 16.09
N GLY A 257 -9.41 29.81 15.72
CA GLY A 257 -9.33 29.00 14.49
C GLY A 257 -8.26 27.91 14.53
N LYS A 258 -7.80 27.52 15.72
CA LYS A 258 -6.91 26.37 15.98
C LYS A 258 -7.75 25.24 16.58
N TYR A 259 -7.58 24.03 16.07
CA TYR A 259 -8.40 22.89 16.43
C TYR A 259 -7.58 21.87 17.19
N TYR A 260 -7.90 21.65 18.47
CA TYR A 260 -7.21 20.67 19.30
C TYR A 260 -8.11 19.47 19.62
N LEU A 261 -7.53 18.28 19.63
CA LEU A 261 -8.06 17.09 20.27
C LEU A 261 -7.12 16.67 21.40
N ILE A 262 -7.55 16.88 22.64
CA ILE A 262 -6.79 16.56 23.84
C ILE A 262 -7.07 15.10 24.18
N VAL A 263 -6.04 14.25 24.18
CA VAL A 263 -6.10 12.84 24.57
C VAL A 263 -5.25 12.66 25.81
N THR A 264 -5.89 12.51 26.97
CA THR A 264 -5.17 12.56 28.25
C THR A 264 -5.67 11.59 29.32
N ALA A 265 -4.76 11.20 30.20
CA ALA A 265 -5.02 10.35 31.36
C ALA A 265 -4.00 10.61 32.47
N LYS A 266 -4.31 10.24 33.72
CA LYS A 266 -3.30 10.19 34.80
C LYS A 266 -2.35 9.00 34.64
N SER A 267 -2.85 7.85 34.16
CA SER A 267 -2.07 6.62 33.99
C SER A 267 -1.69 6.38 32.53
N GLY A 268 -0.47 5.86 32.30
CA GLY A 268 -0.03 5.50 30.95
C GLY A 268 -0.86 4.38 30.31
N LYS A 269 -1.46 3.49 31.11
CA LYS A 269 -2.31 2.39 30.61
C LYS A 269 -3.64 2.93 30.06
N LEU A 270 -4.28 3.86 30.76
CA LEU A 270 -5.51 4.51 30.27
C LEU A 270 -5.20 5.44 29.09
N LEU A 271 -4.03 6.09 29.06
CA LEU A 271 -3.61 6.87 27.90
C LEU A 271 -3.43 6.00 26.65
N GLU A 272 -2.81 4.82 26.77
CA GLU A 272 -2.73 3.84 25.68
C GLU A 272 -4.14 3.38 25.22
N LYS A 273 -5.08 3.22 26.14
CA LYS A 273 -6.46 2.84 25.83
C LYS A 273 -7.18 3.96 25.04
N ALA A 274 -7.05 5.22 25.46
CA ALA A 274 -7.59 6.37 24.74
C ALA A 274 -6.91 6.58 23.37
N ALA A 275 -5.61 6.35 23.28
CA ALA A 275 -4.90 6.36 22.00
C ALA A 275 -5.43 5.30 21.03
N ARG A 276 -5.83 4.12 21.53
CA ARG A 276 -6.50 3.09 20.71
C ARG A 276 -7.88 3.52 20.24
N PHE A 277 -8.62 4.26 21.06
CA PHE A 277 -9.93 4.83 20.68
C PHE A 277 -9.77 5.79 19.51
N VAL A 278 -8.86 6.76 19.59
CA VAL A 278 -8.63 7.71 18.48
C VAL A 278 -8.05 7.04 17.25
N ALA A 279 -7.23 5.99 17.43
CA ALA A 279 -6.75 5.15 16.34
C ALA A 279 -7.84 4.29 15.66
N ASN A 280 -9.08 4.31 16.15
CA ASN A 280 -10.20 3.58 15.58
C ASN A 280 -11.13 4.52 14.81
N GLU A 281 -11.06 4.44 13.47
CA GLU A 281 -11.87 5.21 12.54
C GLU A 281 -13.39 5.09 12.79
N GLU A 282 -13.89 3.90 13.13
CA GLU A 282 -15.31 3.67 13.36
C GLU A 282 -15.78 4.46 14.59
N LEU A 283 -15.05 4.35 15.69
CA LEU A 283 -15.31 5.09 16.94
C LEU A 283 -15.22 6.60 16.73
N MET A 284 -14.19 7.08 16.03
CA MET A 284 -14.05 8.51 15.78
C MET A 284 -15.18 9.06 14.91
N LYS A 285 -15.62 8.31 13.88
CA LYS A 285 -16.72 8.73 13.01
C LYS A 285 -18.10 8.73 13.69
N GLU A 286 -18.35 7.80 14.60
CA GLU A 286 -19.66 7.72 15.30
C GLU A 286 -19.76 8.64 16.52
N THR A 287 -18.64 9.16 17.02
CA THR A 287 -18.62 10.00 18.24
C THR A 287 -18.97 11.45 17.94
N ASP A 288 -20.27 11.73 17.88
CA ASP A 288 -20.84 13.06 17.62
C ASP A 288 -21.02 13.89 18.91
N LYS A 289 -19.94 14.03 19.67
CA LYS A 289 -19.87 14.85 20.90
C LYS A 289 -18.47 15.43 21.06
N ASP A 290 -18.33 16.45 21.90
CA ASP A 290 -17.06 17.17 22.13
C ASP A 290 -16.11 16.47 23.11
N THR A 291 -16.63 15.54 23.93
CA THR A 291 -15.89 14.87 24.99
C THR A 291 -16.29 13.39 25.08
N GLU A 292 -15.29 12.51 25.16
CA GLU A 292 -15.45 11.06 25.37
C GLU A 292 -14.67 10.58 26.60
N ASP A 293 -15.29 9.70 27.37
CA ASP A 293 -14.73 9.04 28.54
C ASP A 293 -14.23 7.65 28.14
N VAL A 294 -12.94 7.36 28.37
CA VAL A 294 -12.38 6.03 28.06
C VAL A 294 -11.95 5.34 29.35
N GLU A 295 -12.70 4.32 29.73
CA GLU A 295 -12.43 3.45 30.87
C GLU A 295 -11.58 2.25 30.44
N GLU A 296 -11.08 1.47 31.41
CA GLU A 296 -10.35 0.25 31.11
C GLU A 296 -11.20 -0.78 30.34
N THR A 297 -12.50 -0.78 30.61
CA THR A 297 -13.55 -1.64 30.03
C THR A 297 -14.05 -1.18 28.67
N THR A 298 -13.81 0.07 28.25
CA THR A 298 -14.26 0.59 26.95
C THR A 298 -13.68 -0.25 25.81
N ASP A 299 -14.50 -0.70 24.87
CA ASP A 299 -13.99 -1.42 23.70
C ASP A 299 -13.38 -0.44 22.70
N THR A 300 -12.08 -0.60 22.41
CA THR A 300 -11.32 0.31 21.55
C THR A 300 -10.69 -0.38 20.35
N TYR A 301 -10.93 -1.69 20.19
CA TYR A 301 -10.42 -2.44 19.05
C TYR A 301 -11.27 -2.21 17.81
N THR A 302 -10.61 -2.06 16.67
CA THR A 302 -11.27 -2.01 15.36
C THR A 302 -11.93 -3.35 15.04
N SER A 303 -13.09 -3.31 14.37
CA SER A 303 -13.76 -4.49 13.85
C SER A 303 -12.80 -5.33 13.00
N SER A 304 -12.64 -6.62 13.33
CA SER A 304 -11.81 -7.53 12.54
C SER A 304 -12.59 -8.03 11.33
N LEU A 305 -12.36 -7.46 10.16
CA LEU A 305 -12.79 -8.08 8.90
C LEU A 305 -11.88 -9.29 8.65
N HIS A 306 -12.41 -10.50 8.81
CA HIS A 306 -11.68 -11.71 8.39
C HIS A 306 -11.61 -11.71 6.86
N ASP A 307 -10.46 -11.35 6.29
CA ASP A 307 -10.19 -11.56 4.87
C ASP A 307 -10.13 -13.08 4.59
N ASN A 308 -11.23 -13.61 4.07
CA ASN A 308 -11.36 -14.98 3.60
C ASN A 308 -10.74 -15.19 2.20
N GLY A 309 -10.08 -14.16 1.65
CA GLY A 309 -9.45 -14.14 0.33
C GLY A 309 -10.46 -14.04 -0.81
N THR A 310 -11.75 -13.87 -0.55
CA THR A 310 -12.78 -13.72 -1.58
C THR A 310 -13.06 -12.26 -1.85
N HIS A 311 -12.73 -11.81 -3.06
CA HIS A 311 -12.96 -10.44 -3.51
C HIS A 311 -13.95 -10.47 -4.68
N TYR A 312 -15.10 -9.83 -4.51
CA TYR A 312 -16.04 -9.62 -5.61
C TYR A 312 -15.46 -8.58 -6.57
N LEU A 313 -15.55 -8.86 -7.88
CA LEU A 313 -15.01 -7.96 -8.89
C LEU A 313 -15.86 -6.69 -9.03
N THR A 314 -17.18 -6.82 -8.85
CA THR A 314 -18.13 -5.70 -8.88
C THR A 314 -19.30 -5.97 -7.94
N THR A 315 -19.89 -4.92 -7.36
CA THR A 315 -21.09 -5.00 -6.51
C THR A 315 -22.38 -4.80 -7.31
N THR A 316 -22.28 -4.31 -8.54
CA THR A 316 -23.41 -4.08 -9.46
C THR A 316 -23.11 -4.68 -10.83
N ALA A 317 -24.14 -4.92 -11.65
CA ALA A 317 -23.93 -5.51 -12.97
C ALA A 317 -23.26 -4.48 -13.90
N ASP A 318 -22.10 -4.84 -14.46
CA ASP A 318 -21.33 -3.94 -15.31
C ASP A 318 -21.61 -4.23 -16.78
N ARG A 319 -22.20 -3.26 -17.48
CA ARG A 319 -22.70 -3.42 -18.85
C ARG A 319 -21.75 -2.76 -19.84
N ILE A 320 -21.33 -3.54 -20.83
CA ILE A 320 -20.35 -3.19 -21.85
C ILE A 320 -21.05 -3.20 -23.20
N GLU A 321 -21.03 -2.09 -23.93
CA GLU A 321 -21.79 -1.92 -25.17
C GLU A 321 -20.90 -1.57 -26.37
N GLY A 322 -21.35 -2.01 -27.55
CA GLY A 322 -20.72 -1.75 -28.83
C GLY A 322 -19.82 -2.89 -29.32
N ALA A 323 -19.59 -2.89 -30.63
CA ALA A 323 -18.87 -3.98 -31.31
C ALA A 323 -17.36 -3.89 -31.17
N GLY A 324 -16.69 -5.00 -31.44
CA GLY A 324 -15.23 -5.13 -31.42
C GLY A 324 -14.67 -5.38 -30.01
N HIS A 325 -13.42 -4.98 -29.80
CA HIS A 325 -12.71 -5.17 -28.53
C HIS A 325 -13.18 -4.15 -27.49
N LYS A 326 -13.72 -4.65 -26.37
CA LYS A 326 -14.18 -3.86 -25.23
C LYS A 326 -13.60 -4.40 -23.94
N GLU A 327 -13.19 -3.52 -23.03
CA GLU A 327 -12.58 -3.94 -21.78
C GLU A 327 -13.29 -3.32 -20.58
N THR A 328 -13.37 -4.07 -19.49
CA THR A 328 -13.71 -3.52 -18.16
C THR A 328 -12.67 -4.01 -17.15
N SER A 329 -12.39 -3.18 -16.15
CA SER A 329 -11.30 -3.40 -15.18
C SER A 329 -11.80 -3.26 -13.75
N TYR A 330 -11.39 -4.20 -12.90
CA TYR A 330 -11.76 -4.30 -11.50
C TYR A 330 -10.52 -4.24 -10.63
N LEU A 331 -10.46 -3.30 -9.70
CA LEU A 331 -9.36 -3.21 -8.74
C LEU A 331 -9.57 -4.23 -7.63
N VAL A 332 -8.58 -5.10 -7.40
CA VAL A 332 -8.56 -6.02 -6.27
C VAL A 332 -7.45 -5.60 -5.32
N GLN A 333 -7.79 -5.50 -4.03
CA GLN A 333 -6.85 -5.16 -2.97
C GLN A 333 -6.76 -6.33 -1.98
N ILE A 334 -5.54 -6.72 -1.64
CA ILE A 334 -5.25 -7.77 -0.67
C ILE A 334 -4.62 -7.17 0.59
N PRO A 335 -4.71 -7.85 1.74
CA PRO A 335 -3.96 -7.49 2.94
C PRO A 335 -2.48 -7.22 2.62
N ASN A 336 -1.95 -6.08 3.08
CA ASN A 336 -0.59 -5.69 2.75
C ASN A 336 0.47 -6.64 3.35
N ASP A 337 0.16 -7.40 4.39
CA ASP A 337 1.05 -8.36 5.06
C ASP A 337 1.11 -9.75 4.41
N ARG A 338 0.37 -9.95 3.33
CA ARG A 338 0.32 -11.21 2.61
C ARG A 338 0.93 -11.08 1.21
N SER A 339 1.54 -12.17 0.78
CA SER A 339 2.03 -12.35 -0.58
C SER A 339 1.16 -13.36 -1.31
N ASN A 340 0.98 -13.22 -2.62
CA ASN A 340 0.26 -14.22 -3.40
C ASN A 340 0.91 -15.61 -3.21
N ALA A 341 0.07 -16.60 -2.95
CA ALA A 341 0.43 -18.00 -2.94
C ALA A 341 -0.10 -18.68 -4.20
N ASP A 342 0.54 -19.77 -4.61
CA ASP A 342 0.07 -20.54 -5.75
C ASP A 342 -1.35 -21.07 -5.49
N GLY A 343 -2.23 -20.92 -6.49
CA GLY A 343 -3.60 -21.45 -6.45
C GLY A 343 -4.72 -20.43 -6.27
N SER A 344 -4.44 -19.13 -6.43
CA SER A 344 -5.44 -18.10 -6.66
C SER A 344 -6.27 -18.37 -7.92
N GLN A 345 -7.54 -17.99 -7.92
CA GLN A 345 -8.50 -18.31 -8.98
C GLN A 345 -9.45 -17.13 -9.22
N ILE A 346 -9.76 -16.86 -10.49
CA ILE A 346 -10.79 -15.91 -10.91
C ILE A 346 -11.97 -16.70 -11.48
N THR A 347 -13.19 -16.31 -11.10
CA THR A 347 -14.44 -16.80 -11.67
C THR A 347 -15.25 -15.60 -12.14
N LEU A 348 -15.31 -15.42 -13.46
CA LEU A 348 -16.10 -14.38 -14.12
C LEU A 348 -17.44 -14.96 -14.55
N HIS A 349 -18.54 -14.38 -14.07
CA HIS A 349 -19.91 -14.68 -14.49
C HIS A 349 -20.42 -13.56 -15.39
N PHE A 350 -20.90 -13.91 -16.58
CA PHE A 350 -21.25 -12.90 -17.58
C PHE A 350 -22.29 -13.37 -18.60
N ASN A 351 -22.97 -12.39 -19.19
CA ASN A 351 -23.97 -12.56 -20.24
C ASN A 351 -23.57 -11.75 -21.47
N TYR A 352 -24.08 -12.09 -22.65
CA TYR A 352 -23.77 -11.39 -23.90
C TYR A 352 -24.87 -11.53 -24.95
N SER A 353 -24.81 -10.67 -25.97
CA SER A 353 -25.78 -10.65 -27.05
C SER A 353 -25.74 -11.90 -27.92
N LYS A 354 -26.90 -12.34 -28.40
CA LYS A 354 -27.04 -13.53 -29.27
C LYS A 354 -26.77 -13.27 -30.76
N ASN A 355 -26.69 -12.00 -31.17
CA ASN A 355 -26.39 -11.58 -32.54
C ASN A 355 -24.87 -11.53 -32.86
N LEU A 356 -24.03 -12.01 -31.94
CA LEU A 356 -22.59 -12.10 -32.16
C LEU A 356 -22.23 -13.12 -33.25
N ASN A 357 -21.13 -12.83 -33.94
CA ASN A 357 -20.38 -13.82 -34.69
C ASN A 357 -19.55 -14.68 -33.72
N PHE A 358 -20.17 -15.74 -33.23
CA PHE A 358 -19.54 -16.66 -32.27
C PHE A 358 -18.28 -17.36 -32.79
N ASN A 359 -17.97 -17.33 -34.09
CA ASN A 359 -16.69 -17.85 -34.59
C ASN A 359 -15.51 -16.96 -34.26
N ARG A 360 -15.76 -15.66 -34.01
CA ARG A 360 -14.74 -14.64 -33.79
C ARG A 360 -14.87 -13.94 -32.44
N SER A 361 -15.92 -14.25 -31.67
CA SER A 361 -16.17 -13.62 -30.36
C SER A 361 -15.61 -14.45 -29.20
N LEU A 362 -14.91 -13.79 -28.28
CA LEU A 362 -14.30 -14.41 -27.11
C LEU A 362 -14.24 -13.43 -25.93
N VAL A 363 -14.01 -13.96 -24.73
CA VAL A 363 -13.62 -13.17 -23.55
C VAL A 363 -12.21 -13.58 -23.12
N THR A 364 -11.39 -12.62 -22.73
CA THR A 364 -10.03 -12.81 -22.21
C THR A 364 -9.90 -12.14 -20.84
N LEU A 365 -9.34 -12.86 -19.88
CA LEU A 365 -9.04 -12.36 -18.55
C LEU A 365 -7.55 -12.02 -18.43
N TYR A 366 -7.28 -10.84 -17.87
CA TYR A 366 -5.95 -10.37 -17.53
C TYR A 366 -5.88 -10.10 -16.03
N VAL A 367 -4.68 -10.28 -15.47
CA VAL A 367 -4.31 -9.75 -14.16
C VAL A 367 -3.12 -8.82 -14.37
N ASN A 368 -3.28 -7.56 -13.98
CA ASN A 368 -2.46 -6.46 -14.45
C ASN A 368 -2.38 -6.50 -15.99
N ASN A 369 -1.17 -6.68 -16.54
CA ASN A 369 -0.94 -6.72 -17.98
C ASN A 369 -0.70 -8.16 -18.50
N THR A 370 -0.89 -9.18 -17.65
CA THR A 370 -0.64 -10.59 -18.00
C THR A 370 -1.94 -11.31 -18.34
N VAL A 371 -2.01 -11.94 -19.51
CA VAL A 371 -3.14 -12.81 -19.91
C VAL A 371 -3.15 -14.05 -19.02
N ILE A 372 -4.30 -14.33 -18.40
CA ILE A 372 -4.49 -15.49 -17.51
C ILE A 372 -5.28 -16.60 -18.20
N GLY A 373 -6.19 -16.25 -19.10
CA GLY A 373 -6.90 -17.22 -19.92
C GLY A 373 -8.01 -16.58 -20.74
N SER A 374 -8.57 -17.33 -21.67
CA SER A 374 -9.66 -16.87 -22.53
C SER A 374 -10.69 -17.97 -22.79
N LYS A 375 -11.87 -17.56 -23.27
CA LYS A 375 -12.98 -18.46 -23.60
C LYS A 375 -13.76 -17.92 -24.79
N LYS A 376 -13.96 -18.78 -25.81
CA LYS A 376 -14.83 -18.49 -26.94
C LYS A 376 -16.30 -18.37 -26.49
N LEU A 377 -17.01 -17.36 -26.97
CA LEU A 377 -18.43 -17.14 -26.69
C LEU A 377 -19.30 -18.07 -27.56
N THR A 378 -20.45 -18.51 -27.05
CA THR A 378 -21.39 -19.37 -27.80
C THR A 378 -22.85 -18.99 -27.57
N ALA A 379 -23.69 -19.13 -28.60
CA ALA A 379 -25.11 -18.81 -28.52
C ALA A 379 -25.85 -19.52 -27.37
N VAL A 380 -25.45 -20.77 -27.07
CA VAL A 380 -26.09 -21.61 -26.04
C VAL A 380 -25.86 -21.06 -24.63
N ARG A 381 -24.73 -20.39 -24.38
CA ARG A 381 -24.36 -19.88 -23.04
C ARG A 381 -24.60 -18.38 -22.85
N ALA A 382 -25.08 -17.68 -23.88
CA ALA A 382 -25.22 -16.22 -23.91
C ALA A 382 -25.94 -15.58 -22.70
N ASN A 383 -26.87 -16.29 -22.06
CA ASN A 383 -27.65 -15.76 -20.93
C ASN A 383 -27.09 -16.12 -19.55
N ASN A 384 -26.06 -16.99 -19.46
CA ASN A 384 -25.47 -17.43 -18.20
C ASN A 384 -24.13 -18.14 -18.46
N ASP A 385 -23.11 -17.40 -18.88
CA ASP A 385 -21.79 -17.97 -19.13
C ASP A 385 -20.84 -17.76 -17.94
N THR A 386 -19.77 -18.55 -17.90
CA THR A 386 -18.77 -18.49 -16.82
C THR A 386 -17.39 -18.86 -17.33
N LEU A 387 -16.39 -18.07 -16.95
CA LEU A 387 -14.98 -18.35 -17.17
C LEU A 387 -14.27 -18.45 -15.81
N THR A 388 -13.74 -19.64 -15.52
CA THR A 388 -12.92 -19.87 -14.33
C THR A 388 -11.48 -20.15 -14.74
N VAL A 389 -10.55 -19.34 -14.24
CA VAL A 389 -9.12 -19.45 -14.54
C VAL A 389 -8.30 -19.47 -13.26
N LYS A 390 -7.31 -20.34 -13.19
CA LYS A 390 -6.32 -20.35 -12.11
C LYS A 390 -5.14 -19.49 -12.52
N LEU A 391 -4.60 -18.72 -11.59
CA LEU A 391 -3.41 -17.91 -11.85
C LEU A 391 -2.19 -18.83 -12.08
N PRO A 392 -1.28 -18.48 -13.01
CA PRO A 392 -0.01 -19.17 -13.18
C PRO A 392 0.79 -19.21 -11.89
N ARG A 393 1.49 -20.33 -11.64
CA ARG A 393 2.39 -20.44 -10.49
C ARG A 393 3.49 -19.39 -10.58
N GLY A 394 3.83 -18.76 -9.46
CA GLY A 394 4.87 -17.74 -9.40
C GLY A 394 4.48 -16.36 -9.95
N LEU A 395 3.23 -16.14 -10.38
CA LEU A 395 2.74 -14.80 -10.70
C LEU A 395 2.71 -13.95 -9.42
N SER A 396 3.55 -12.91 -9.37
CA SER A 396 3.60 -11.98 -8.24
C SER A 396 2.44 -10.98 -8.36
N LEU A 397 1.54 -10.98 -7.38
CA LEU A 397 0.53 -9.95 -7.21
C LEU A 397 1.02 -8.97 -6.14
N GLY A 398 0.93 -7.67 -6.41
CA GLY A 398 1.13 -6.65 -5.39
C GLY A 398 -0.03 -6.63 -4.39
N SER A 399 0.04 -5.73 -3.41
CA SER A 399 -1.07 -5.50 -2.47
C SER A 399 -2.33 -4.92 -3.14
N SER A 400 -2.16 -4.34 -4.33
CA SER A 400 -3.24 -3.96 -5.23
C SER A 400 -2.88 -4.39 -6.66
N PHE A 401 -3.87 -4.89 -7.39
CA PHE A 401 -3.73 -5.30 -8.78
C PHE A 401 -5.07 -5.21 -9.50
N THR A 402 -5.04 -5.13 -10.83
CA THR A 402 -6.26 -5.02 -11.64
C THR A 402 -6.61 -6.37 -12.27
N VAL A 403 -7.87 -6.77 -12.18
CA VAL A 403 -8.44 -7.85 -12.99
C VAL A 403 -9.18 -7.22 -14.16
N ARG A 404 -8.74 -7.45 -15.39
CA ARG A 404 -9.37 -6.91 -16.60
C ARG A 404 -10.06 -8.01 -17.39
N ALA A 405 -11.31 -7.80 -17.75
CA ALA A 405 -12.08 -8.65 -18.65
C ALA A 405 -12.22 -7.94 -20.00
N ALA A 406 -11.63 -8.52 -21.04
CA ALA A 406 -11.72 -8.04 -22.41
C ALA A 406 -12.68 -8.93 -23.21
N PHE A 407 -13.68 -8.32 -23.83
CA PHE A 407 -14.64 -8.98 -24.69
C PHE A 407 -14.41 -8.56 -26.13
N ASP A 408 -14.16 -9.52 -27.01
CA ASP A 408 -14.21 -9.34 -28.45
C ASP A 408 -15.63 -9.63 -28.91
N LEU A 409 -16.43 -8.57 -29.08
CA LEU A 409 -17.84 -8.63 -29.44
C LEU A 409 -18.03 -8.35 -30.94
N GLU A 410 -17.67 -9.32 -31.76
CA GLU A 410 -17.79 -9.22 -33.23
C GLU A 410 -19.22 -9.54 -33.66
N MET A 411 -19.84 -8.70 -34.50
CA MET A 411 -21.13 -9.00 -35.13
C MET A 411 -20.95 -9.59 -36.52
N LYS A 412 -21.98 -10.29 -37.04
CA LYS A 412 -21.97 -10.77 -38.43
C LYS A 412 -22.08 -9.63 -39.45
N ASP A 413 -22.85 -8.59 -39.11
CA ASP A 413 -23.20 -7.48 -40.01
C ASP A 413 -22.62 -6.13 -39.52
N GLN A 414 -21.45 -6.17 -38.88
CA GLN A 414 -20.85 -5.03 -38.19
C GLN A 414 -20.66 -3.80 -39.08
N ASP A 415 -20.34 -3.98 -40.37
CA ASP A 415 -20.10 -2.89 -41.32
C ASP A 415 -21.37 -2.12 -41.72
N THR A 416 -22.55 -2.61 -41.33
CA THR A 416 -23.86 -2.01 -41.67
C THR A 416 -24.66 -1.53 -40.46
N SER A 417 -24.17 -1.78 -39.24
CA SER A 417 -24.86 -1.43 -38.00
C SER A 417 -24.45 -0.05 -37.51
N ASP A 418 -25.41 0.86 -37.34
CA ASP A 418 -25.24 2.19 -36.74
C ASP A 418 -25.55 2.22 -35.22
N ASN A 419 -26.09 1.12 -34.68
CA ASN A 419 -26.48 1.03 -33.29
C ASN A 419 -25.28 0.78 -32.37
N SER A 420 -24.86 1.81 -31.63
CA SER A 420 -23.74 1.75 -30.67
C SER A 420 -24.00 0.89 -29.43
N ASN A 421 -25.26 0.55 -29.15
CA ASN A 421 -25.67 -0.15 -27.93
C ASN A 421 -25.75 -1.67 -28.12
N THR A 422 -25.47 -2.14 -29.35
CA THR A 422 -25.37 -3.55 -29.71
C THR A 422 -24.05 -3.80 -30.46
N PRO A 423 -23.42 -4.97 -30.29
CA PRO A 423 -23.70 -5.98 -29.28
C PRO A 423 -23.35 -5.46 -27.88
N TRP A 424 -23.73 -6.23 -26.86
CA TRP A 424 -23.39 -5.97 -25.47
C TRP A 424 -22.90 -7.23 -24.78
N ALA A 425 -22.10 -7.02 -23.74
CA ALA A 425 -21.77 -8.00 -22.70
C ALA A 425 -22.11 -7.40 -21.33
N GLN A 426 -22.29 -8.25 -20.32
CA GLN A 426 -22.55 -7.81 -18.96
C GLN A 426 -21.84 -8.73 -17.98
N VAL A 427 -20.98 -8.15 -17.15
CA VAL A 427 -20.35 -8.86 -16.02
C VAL A 427 -21.28 -8.77 -14.82
N ARG A 428 -21.49 -9.89 -14.15
CA ARG A 428 -22.43 -10.00 -13.02
C ARG A 428 -21.74 -9.74 -11.67
N PRO A 429 -22.49 -9.26 -10.66
CA PRO A 429 -21.98 -9.01 -9.29
C PRO A 429 -21.40 -10.23 -8.58
N ASP A 430 -21.82 -11.43 -8.94
CA ASP A 430 -21.31 -12.68 -8.35
C ASP A 430 -19.94 -13.11 -8.92
N SER A 431 -19.39 -12.36 -9.89
CA SER A 431 -18.01 -12.53 -10.35
C SER A 431 -17.02 -12.22 -9.23
N LYS A 432 -16.07 -13.12 -9.02
CA LYS A 432 -15.17 -13.06 -7.86
C LYS A 432 -13.79 -13.60 -8.15
N MET A 433 -12.82 -13.15 -7.35
CA MET A 433 -11.51 -13.73 -7.25
C MET A 433 -11.32 -14.33 -5.86
N LEU A 434 -10.85 -15.57 -5.83
CA LEU A 434 -10.30 -16.19 -4.62
C LEU A 434 -8.78 -15.99 -4.67
N VAL A 435 -8.28 -15.07 -3.86
CA VAL A 435 -6.85 -14.87 -3.63
C VAL A 435 -6.39 -15.86 -2.56
N LYS A 436 -5.54 -16.80 -2.96
CA LYS A 436 -4.72 -17.53 -1.99
C LYS A 436 -3.51 -16.70 -1.67
N SER A 437 -3.37 -16.33 -0.42
CA SER A 437 -2.25 -15.53 0.04
C SER A 437 -1.60 -16.22 1.24
N GLN A 438 -0.30 -15.96 1.42
CA GLN A 438 0.49 -16.50 2.51
C GLN A 438 1.30 -15.40 3.16
N ARG A 439 1.55 -15.53 4.46
CA ARG A 439 2.44 -14.63 5.18
C ARG A 439 3.80 -14.59 4.47
N SER A 440 4.25 -13.37 4.20
CA SER A 440 5.59 -13.17 3.69
C SER A 440 6.60 -13.57 4.76
N ASN A 441 7.60 -14.36 4.37
CA ASN A 441 8.61 -14.89 5.27
C ASN A 441 9.97 -14.24 5.00
N ASP A 442 10.03 -13.21 4.14
CA ASP A 442 11.28 -12.62 3.70
C ASP A 442 11.71 -11.51 4.68
N LEU A 443 12.97 -11.57 5.13
CA LEU A 443 13.62 -10.57 5.97
C LEU A 443 14.53 -9.69 5.11
N LEU A 444 13.90 -8.97 4.18
CA LEU A 444 14.50 -8.01 3.25
C LEU A 444 13.62 -6.74 3.23
N PHE A 445 14.18 -5.60 2.83
CA PHE A 445 13.43 -4.35 2.71
C PHE A 445 12.34 -4.38 1.63
N THR A 446 12.43 -5.29 0.67
CA THR A 446 11.31 -5.59 -0.25
C THR A 446 10.05 -6.07 0.46
N ASN A 447 10.18 -6.50 1.72
CA ASN A 447 9.11 -6.97 2.58
C ASN A 447 8.90 -6.06 3.82
N TYR A 448 9.39 -4.83 3.77
CA TYR A 448 9.14 -3.83 4.80
C TYR A 448 8.00 -2.90 4.34
N PRO A 449 7.06 -2.50 5.21
CA PRO A 449 6.98 -2.77 6.66
C PRO A 449 6.29 -4.08 7.05
N THR A 450 5.87 -4.92 6.09
CA THR A 450 5.00 -6.08 6.32
C THR A 450 5.55 -7.10 7.31
N LEU A 451 6.87 -7.17 7.49
CA LEU A 451 7.48 -8.02 8.53
C LEU A 451 7.08 -7.64 9.98
N PHE A 452 6.61 -6.41 10.19
CA PHE A 452 6.09 -5.91 11.46
C PHE A 452 4.56 -5.96 11.54
N ILE A 453 3.91 -6.52 10.51
CA ILE A 453 2.46 -6.69 10.41
C ILE A 453 2.14 -8.19 10.38
N ASN A 454 1.09 -8.59 11.09
CA ASN A 454 0.60 -9.97 11.13
C ASN A 454 -0.91 -9.95 11.28
N ASN A 455 -1.62 -10.59 10.35
CA ASN A 455 -3.08 -10.57 10.26
C ASN A 455 -3.63 -9.14 10.22
N GLU A 456 -3.06 -8.31 9.34
CA GLU A 456 -3.46 -6.92 9.15
C GLU A 456 -3.28 -6.01 10.37
N THR A 457 -2.55 -6.45 11.41
CA THR A 457 -2.31 -5.68 12.63
C THR A 457 -0.84 -5.75 13.08
N TYR A 458 -0.43 -4.95 14.06
CA TYR A 458 0.99 -4.92 14.51
C TYR A 458 1.45 -6.26 15.11
N ASP A 459 2.55 -6.84 14.62
CA ASP A 459 3.10 -8.14 15.06
C ASP A 459 4.00 -8.00 16.30
N ASP A 460 3.38 -7.60 17.43
CA ASP A 460 4.04 -7.44 18.74
C ASP A 460 5.40 -6.75 18.63
N ILE A 461 5.37 -5.44 18.37
CA ILE A 461 6.55 -4.62 18.08
C ILE A 461 7.11 -4.06 19.38
N ALA A 462 8.37 -4.41 19.69
CA ALA A 462 9.15 -3.78 20.74
C ALA A 462 10.05 -2.69 20.14
N VAL A 463 9.89 -1.45 20.61
CA VAL A 463 10.66 -0.29 20.12
C VAL A 463 11.64 0.14 21.20
N VAL A 464 12.92 0.17 20.88
CA VAL A 464 13.97 0.64 21.78
C VAL A 464 14.49 1.95 21.23
N ALA A 465 14.03 3.04 21.83
CA ALA A 465 14.34 4.41 21.44
C ALA A 465 15.28 5.06 22.46
N PRO A 466 15.97 6.16 22.10
CA PRO A 466 16.74 6.95 23.05
C PRO A 466 15.89 7.43 24.22
N LYS A 467 16.47 7.50 25.42
CA LYS A 467 15.77 8.02 26.61
C LYS A 467 15.38 9.49 26.46
N ASN A 468 16.27 10.28 25.88
CA ASN A 468 16.03 11.69 25.58
C ASN A 468 15.95 11.84 24.05
N LEU A 469 14.80 12.26 23.55
CA LEU A 469 14.52 12.39 22.12
C LEU A 469 14.66 13.84 21.68
N ASN A 470 15.44 14.09 20.64
CA ASN A 470 15.47 15.38 19.98
C ASN A 470 14.49 15.41 18.79
N THR A 471 14.40 16.54 18.10
CA THR A 471 13.49 16.74 16.96
C THR A 471 13.74 15.74 15.82
N ASP A 472 14.98 15.36 15.55
CA ASP A 472 15.31 14.38 14.50
C ASP A 472 14.97 12.95 14.92
N ASP A 473 15.04 12.62 16.21
CA ASP A 473 14.52 11.34 16.73
C ASP A 473 12.99 11.24 16.55
N PHE A 474 12.24 12.33 16.81
CA PHE A 474 10.80 12.39 16.55
C PHE A 474 10.45 12.24 15.07
N LYS A 475 11.20 12.89 14.17
CA LYS A 475 11.04 12.70 12.72
C LYS A 475 11.34 11.26 12.30
N THR A 476 12.34 10.62 12.92
CA THR A 476 12.66 9.21 12.67
C THR A 476 11.50 8.30 13.06
N LEU A 477 10.92 8.49 14.24
CA LEU A 477 9.76 7.74 14.70
C LEU A 477 8.55 7.98 13.79
N THR A 478 8.28 9.24 13.43
CA THR A 478 7.25 9.64 12.48
C THR A 478 7.37 8.87 11.16
N ASN A 479 8.57 8.86 10.56
CA ASN A 479 8.84 8.17 9.29
C ASN A 479 8.52 6.67 9.36
N ILE A 480 8.91 6.01 10.45
CA ILE A 480 8.72 4.56 10.63
C ILE A 480 7.25 4.22 10.89
N PHE A 481 6.60 4.92 11.82
CA PHE A 481 5.26 4.58 12.29
C PHE A 481 4.13 5.05 11.36
N ASN A 482 4.36 6.09 10.54
CA ASN A 482 3.45 6.41 9.44
C ASN A 482 3.36 5.23 8.48
N LEU A 483 4.50 4.72 7.99
CA LEU A 483 4.52 3.62 7.03
C LEU A 483 3.99 2.31 7.63
N ILE A 484 4.36 1.98 8.88
CA ILE A 484 3.80 0.80 9.57
C ILE A 484 2.27 0.93 9.67
N GLY A 485 1.75 2.09 10.03
CA GLY A 485 0.31 2.32 10.12
C GLY A 485 -0.42 2.31 8.78
N ASN A 486 0.17 2.82 7.69
CA ASN A 486 -0.39 2.70 6.33
C ASN A 486 -0.63 1.22 5.94
N PHE A 487 0.15 0.30 6.51
CA PHE A 487 0.08 -1.13 6.23
C PHE A 487 -0.80 -1.92 7.21
N ALA A 488 -1.12 -1.34 8.37
CA ALA A 488 -2.03 -1.94 9.35
C ALA A 488 -3.49 -1.60 8.98
N LYS A 489 -4.39 -2.60 9.01
CA LYS A 489 -5.83 -2.39 8.88
C LYS A 489 -6.60 -2.62 10.18
N SER A 490 -5.89 -2.87 11.27
CA SER A 490 -6.47 -3.05 12.59
C SER A 490 -5.52 -2.55 13.65
N ASN A 491 -6.07 -2.11 14.78
CA ASN A 491 -5.30 -1.70 15.94
C ASN A 491 -5.15 -2.81 16.99
N THR A 492 -5.56 -4.06 16.74
CA THR A 492 -5.54 -5.15 17.75
C THR A 492 -4.15 -5.59 18.21
N GLY A 493 -3.12 -5.29 17.42
CA GLY A 493 -1.73 -5.62 17.69
C GLY A 493 -1.11 -4.73 18.77
N LYS A 494 0.14 -5.04 19.11
CA LYS A 494 0.87 -4.34 20.17
C LYS A 494 2.08 -3.60 19.62
N ILE A 495 2.19 -2.34 20.01
CA ILE A 495 3.41 -1.53 19.94
C ILE A 495 3.78 -1.24 21.39
N GLN A 496 5.06 -1.36 21.74
CA GLN A 496 5.54 -1.02 23.08
C GLN A 496 6.93 -0.39 23.00
N PHE A 497 7.03 0.83 23.52
CA PHE A 497 8.31 1.52 23.66
C PHE A 497 9.03 1.13 24.94
N TYR A 498 10.36 1.20 24.87
CA TYR A 498 11.29 0.99 25.96
C TYR A 498 12.40 2.06 25.89
N GLU A 499 12.65 2.73 27.01
CA GLU A 499 13.73 3.72 27.17
C GLU A 499 15.10 3.06 27.45
N SER A 500 15.10 1.76 27.73
CA SER A 500 16.27 0.95 28.01
C SER A 500 16.11 -0.42 27.35
N MET A 501 17.14 -1.25 27.44
CA MET A 501 17.10 -2.61 26.91
C MET A 501 15.92 -3.40 27.52
N PRO A 502 15.03 -3.97 26.68
CA PRO A 502 13.94 -4.82 27.16
C PRO A 502 14.47 -6.12 27.76
N SER A 503 13.61 -6.83 28.50
CA SER A 503 13.98 -8.15 29.01
C SER A 503 14.27 -9.15 27.87
N LYS A 504 15.11 -10.15 28.14
CA LYS A 504 15.38 -11.23 27.17
C LYS A 504 14.12 -11.92 26.67
N ASN A 505 13.08 -12.02 27.51
CA ASN A 505 11.80 -12.59 27.11
C ASN A 505 11.09 -11.74 26.05
N VAL A 506 11.12 -10.41 26.19
CA VAL A 506 10.59 -9.50 25.17
C VAL A 506 11.38 -9.67 23.87
N LEU A 507 12.71 -9.59 23.92
CA LEU A 507 13.57 -9.67 22.74
C LEU A 507 13.47 -11.01 21.99
N LYS A 508 13.13 -12.10 22.68
CA LYS A 508 12.91 -13.43 22.08
C LYS A 508 11.56 -13.55 21.37
N ASN A 509 10.53 -12.87 21.86
CA ASN A 509 9.16 -13.10 21.44
C ASN A 509 8.58 -12.02 20.51
N ASN A 510 9.26 -10.87 20.39
CA ASN A 510 8.77 -9.70 19.65
C ASN A 510 9.66 -9.43 18.43
N ASN A 511 9.11 -8.81 17.39
CA ASN A 511 9.95 -8.12 16.42
C ASN A 511 10.45 -6.81 17.04
N VAL A 512 11.69 -6.43 16.76
CA VAL A 512 12.34 -5.31 17.46
C VAL A 512 12.70 -4.20 16.48
N ILE A 513 12.39 -2.96 16.84
CA ILE A 513 12.88 -1.76 16.16
C ILE A 513 13.79 -1.03 17.13
N VAL A 514 15.04 -0.78 16.74
CA VAL A 514 16.04 -0.07 17.54
C VAL A 514 16.43 1.20 16.80
N ILE A 515 16.34 2.34 17.47
CA ILE A 515 16.58 3.66 16.87
C ILE A 515 17.57 4.44 17.72
N GLY A 516 18.46 5.19 17.08
CA GLY A 516 19.31 6.17 17.75
C GLY A 516 20.76 6.08 17.33
N THR A 517 21.65 6.56 18.18
CA THR A 517 23.11 6.51 18.00
C THR A 517 23.73 5.65 19.10
N PRO A 518 24.99 5.21 18.94
CA PRO A 518 25.72 4.57 20.04
C PRO A 518 25.83 5.45 21.30
N GLN A 519 25.72 6.77 21.17
CA GLN A 519 25.81 7.69 22.31
C GLN A 519 24.50 7.76 23.10
N ASN A 520 23.35 7.80 22.43
CA ASN A 520 22.04 8.01 23.08
C ASN A 520 21.21 6.73 23.29
N ASN A 521 21.59 5.61 22.65
CA ASN A 521 20.92 4.31 22.82
C ASN A 521 21.95 3.18 23.09
N PRO A 522 22.06 2.68 24.33
CA PRO A 522 22.99 1.60 24.70
C PRO A 522 22.82 0.30 23.92
N MET A 523 21.61 -0.01 23.44
CA MET A 523 21.35 -1.23 22.67
C MET A 523 22.10 -1.23 21.34
N ILE A 524 22.33 -0.05 20.73
CA ILE A 524 23.14 0.06 19.51
C ILE A 524 24.58 -0.40 19.75
N LYS A 525 25.16 -0.05 20.92
CA LYS A 525 26.52 -0.50 21.30
C LYS A 525 26.58 -2.02 21.47
N GLU A 526 25.59 -2.60 22.14
CA GLU A 526 25.51 -4.05 22.33
C GLU A 526 25.35 -4.81 21.01
N LEU A 527 24.54 -4.27 20.09
CA LEU A 527 24.30 -4.88 18.78
C LEU A 527 25.46 -4.70 17.80
N ASN A 528 26.42 -3.82 18.06
CA ASN A 528 27.50 -3.49 17.12
C ASN A 528 28.23 -4.72 16.52
N PRO A 529 28.53 -5.80 17.28
CA PRO A 529 29.15 -7.00 16.71
C PRO A 529 28.27 -7.69 15.65
N ASN A 530 26.95 -7.53 15.73
CA ASN A 530 25.97 -8.17 14.86
C ASN A 530 25.51 -7.30 13.67
N LEU A 531 25.78 -5.99 13.68
CA LEU A 531 25.44 -5.09 12.58
C LEU A 531 26.22 -5.45 11.29
N TYR A 532 25.62 -5.16 10.13
CA TYR A 532 26.28 -5.25 8.83
C TYR A 532 27.25 -4.08 8.62
N PHE A 533 26.78 -2.88 8.93
CA PHE A 533 27.57 -1.66 9.01
C PHE A 533 27.86 -1.40 10.48
N LYS A 534 29.08 -1.76 10.89
CA LYS A 534 29.56 -1.68 12.27
C LYS A 534 30.23 -0.34 12.54
N TYR A 535 30.24 0.05 13.79
CA TYR A 535 31.00 1.18 14.30
C TYR A 535 32.42 0.78 14.67
N SER A 536 33.33 1.77 14.63
CA SER A 536 34.65 1.71 15.24
C SER A 536 34.58 1.40 16.74
N GLN A 537 35.70 0.99 17.34
CA GLN A 537 35.77 0.66 18.77
C GLN A 537 35.36 1.81 19.71
N ASN A 538 35.61 3.06 19.29
CA ASN A 538 35.22 4.27 20.00
C ASN A 538 33.86 4.83 19.54
N PHE A 539 33.16 4.15 18.64
CA PHE A 539 31.84 4.51 18.13
C PHE A 539 31.76 5.89 17.44
N ASP A 540 32.86 6.35 16.86
CA ASP A 540 32.98 7.66 16.22
C ASP A 540 32.75 7.66 14.70
N ARG A 541 32.74 6.48 14.07
CA ARG A 541 32.49 6.30 12.63
C ARG A 541 31.99 4.89 12.32
N VAL A 542 31.28 4.76 11.20
CA VAL A 542 31.04 3.46 10.56
C VAL A 542 32.33 2.99 9.87
N VAL A 543 32.67 1.71 9.98
CA VAL A 543 33.88 1.13 9.39
C VAL A 543 33.57 0.28 8.16
N SER A 544 34.57 0.16 7.29
CA SER A 544 34.51 -0.71 6.10
C SER A 544 34.08 -2.14 6.45
N ASN A 545 33.38 -2.77 5.51
CA ASN A 545 32.99 -4.17 5.58
C ASN A 545 33.23 -4.87 4.23
N GLU A 546 32.70 -6.08 4.05
CA GLU A 546 32.86 -6.87 2.83
C GLU A 546 32.12 -6.31 1.60
N LYS A 547 31.27 -5.29 1.77
CA LYS A 547 30.46 -4.68 0.70
C LYS A 547 30.90 -3.27 0.33
N LEU A 548 31.46 -2.53 1.28
CA LEU A 548 31.82 -1.13 1.10
C LEU A 548 33.12 -0.79 1.84
N SER A 549 34.08 -0.26 1.09
CA SER A 549 35.23 0.43 1.67
C SER A 549 34.83 1.86 2.05
N ILE A 550 35.00 2.21 3.31
CA ILE A 550 34.54 3.47 3.91
C ILE A 550 35.77 4.26 4.34
N GLU A 551 35.94 5.44 3.73
CA GLU A 551 36.92 6.44 4.16
C GLU A 551 36.56 6.95 5.58
N LYS A 552 37.55 7.30 6.40
CA LYS A 552 37.37 7.59 7.82
C LYS A 552 36.43 8.75 8.10
N ASP A 553 36.53 9.85 7.35
CA ASP A 553 35.70 11.04 7.53
C ASP A 553 34.33 10.87 6.89
N TYR A 554 34.26 10.17 5.76
CA TYR A 554 32.98 9.74 5.20
C TYR A 554 32.18 8.92 6.21
N GLY A 555 32.82 7.94 6.88
CA GLY A 555 32.20 7.10 7.91
C GLY A 555 31.63 7.84 9.13
N LYS A 556 32.00 9.11 9.35
CA LYS A 556 31.48 9.94 10.46
C LYS A 556 30.11 10.57 10.18
N ASN A 557 29.61 10.46 8.95
CA ASN A 557 28.42 11.17 8.49
C ASN A 557 27.49 10.24 7.69
N ILE A 558 27.35 9.00 8.17
CA ILE A 558 26.55 7.97 7.53
C ILE A 558 25.42 7.54 8.46
N GLY A 559 24.21 7.52 7.90
CA GLY A 559 23.05 6.86 8.45
C GLY A 559 22.87 5.47 7.84
N THR A 560 22.36 4.53 8.64
CA THR A 560 22.05 3.17 8.16
C THR A 560 20.70 2.69 8.69
N ALA A 561 19.95 2.00 7.83
CA ALA A 561 18.82 1.18 8.23
C ALA A 561 19.17 -0.28 7.92
N GLN A 562 19.20 -1.13 8.94
CA GLN A 562 19.68 -2.50 8.83
C GLN A 562 18.60 -3.45 9.34
N LEU A 563 18.06 -4.28 8.45
CA LEU A 563 17.05 -5.27 8.79
C LEU A 563 17.73 -6.62 8.97
N MET A 564 17.91 -7.07 10.21
CA MET A 564 18.67 -8.26 10.58
C MET A 564 17.81 -9.31 11.31
N ARG A 565 18.33 -10.55 11.41
CA ARG A 565 17.73 -11.55 12.30
C ARG A 565 18.01 -11.12 13.73
N SER A 566 17.01 -11.20 14.61
CA SER A 566 17.23 -10.91 16.02
C SER A 566 18.31 -11.85 16.58
N PRO A 567 19.39 -11.33 17.20
CA PRO A 567 20.39 -12.18 17.87
C PRO A 567 19.81 -13.01 19.02
N TYR A 568 18.61 -12.64 19.50
CA TYR A 568 17.92 -13.28 20.60
C TYR A 568 16.98 -14.40 20.13
N ASN A 569 16.50 -14.36 18.88
CA ASN A 569 15.68 -15.39 18.24
C ASN A 569 15.76 -15.25 16.70
N ASP A 570 16.34 -16.24 16.01
CA ASP A 570 16.60 -16.17 14.56
C ASP A 570 15.34 -16.23 13.68
N LYS A 571 14.18 -16.51 14.30
CA LYS A 571 12.82 -16.45 13.71
C LYS A 571 12.13 -15.10 13.90
N ARG A 572 12.76 -14.12 14.55
CA ARG A 572 12.24 -12.76 14.73
C ARG A 572 13.08 -11.73 13.99
N GLY A 573 12.41 -10.69 13.49
CA GLY A 573 13.04 -9.59 12.77
C GLY A 573 13.53 -8.53 13.73
N MET A 574 14.67 -7.91 13.41
CA MET A 574 15.17 -6.74 14.11
C MET A 574 15.58 -5.68 13.09
N MET A 575 14.96 -4.51 13.13
CA MET A 575 15.37 -3.35 12.34
C MET A 575 16.15 -2.38 13.22
N VAL A 576 17.37 -2.05 12.81
CA VAL A 576 18.23 -1.08 13.49
C VAL A 576 18.38 0.14 12.58
N VAL A 577 17.86 1.28 12.99
CA VAL A 577 18.02 2.57 12.29
C VAL A 577 18.98 3.40 13.12
N THR A 578 20.21 3.57 12.63
CA THR A 578 21.32 4.10 13.41
C THR A 578 22.26 4.96 12.58
N GLY A 579 22.90 5.92 13.22
CA GLY A 579 23.84 6.87 12.59
C GLY A 579 24.88 7.36 13.61
N ILE A 580 25.77 8.25 13.20
CA ILE A 580 26.77 8.82 14.09
C ILE A 580 26.14 9.91 14.96
N ASN A 581 25.36 10.77 14.34
CA ASN A 581 24.49 11.73 15.00
C ASN A 581 23.01 11.47 14.66
N THR A 582 22.09 12.12 15.37
CA THR A 582 20.64 11.93 15.19
C THR A 582 20.13 12.40 13.83
N LYS A 583 20.80 13.37 13.18
CA LYS A 583 20.48 13.78 11.81
C LYS A 583 20.76 12.66 10.81
N ASP A 584 21.86 11.91 10.98
CA ASP A 584 22.16 10.74 10.13
C ASP A 584 21.12 9.62 10.33
N VAL A 585 20.66 9.41 11.57
CA VAL A 585 19.56 8.47 11.87
C VAL A 585 18.30 8.88 11.13
N TYR A 586 17.96 10.17 11.18
CA TYR A 586 16.81 10.73 10.46
C TYR A 586 16.94 10.53 8.94
N LEU A 587 18.09 10.86 8.34
CA LEU A 587 18.32 10.62 6.91
C LEU A 587 18.17 9.14 6.53
N ALA A 588 18.59 8.21 7.39
CA ALA A 588 18.39 6.78 7.14
C ALA A 588 16.89 6.42 7.14
N SER A 589 16.13 7.02 8.06
CA SER A 589 14.69 6.80 8.16
C SER A 589 13.90 7.33 6.95
N THR A 590 14.37 8.40 6.28
CA THR A 590 13.69 8.93 5.08
C THR A 590 13.78 7.99 3.88
N GLN A 591 14.67 6.99 3.91
CA GLN A 591 14.75 5.96 2.87
C GLN A 591 13.70 4.86 3.06
N ILE A 592 13.13 4.77 4.27
CA ILE A 592 12.19 3.73 4.69
C ILE A 592 10.86 4.33 5.20
N ASN A 593 10.53 5.57 4.82
CA ASN A 593 9.34 6.27 5.31
C ASN A 593 8.12 6.12 4.37
N PHE A 594 8.33 5.79 3.10
CA PHE A 594 7.26 5.59 2.12
C PHE A 594 7.49 4.32 1.31
N GLN A 595 6.39 3.72 0.83
CA GLN A 595 6.44 2.56 -0.05
C GLN A 595 7.28 2.84 -1.32
N LYS A 596 7.11 4.00 -1.95
CA LYS A 596 7.89 4.41 -3.14
C LYS A 596 9.40 4.52 -2.88
N ASN A 597 9.79 4.87 -1.65
CA ASN A 597 11.20 5.03 -1.27
C ASN A 597 11.80 3.64 -1.03
N ILE A 598 11.11 2.78 -0.28
CA ILE A 598 11.63 1.46 0.04
C ILE A 598 11.69 0.51 -1.16
N GLN A 599 10.79 0.66 -2.15
CA GLN A 599 10.77 -0.16 -3.37
C GLN A 599 12.08 -0.11 -4.18
N GLN A 600 12.91 0.92 -3.97
CA GLN A 600 14.21 1.08 -4.62
C GLN A 600 15.27 0.13 -4.05
N PHE A 601 15.02 -0.46 -2.87
CA PHE A 601 15.97 -1.30 -2.16
C PHE A 601 15.54 -2.77 -2.16
N THR A 602 16.40 -3.63 -2.72
CA THR A 602 16.16 -5.09 -2.78
C THR A 602 16.87 -5.90 -1.69
N GLY A 603 17.68 -5.21 -0.88
CA GLY A 603 18.57 -5.79 0.12
C GLY A 603 18.00 -5.77 1.53
N ASP A 604 18.90 -5.85 2.52
CA ASP A 604 18.63 -5.88 3.96
C ASP A 604 19.44 -4.83 4.74
N ALA A 605 20.15 -3.96 4.03
CA ALA A 605 20.76 -2.76 4.58
C ALA A 605 20.61 -1.60 3.59
N VAL A 606 20.34 -0.41 4.12
CA VAL A 606 20.38 0.87 3.40
C VAL A 606 21.43 1.74 4.09
N VAL A 607 22.25 2.41 3.29
CA VAL A 607 23.23 3.40 3.71
C VAL A 607 22.85 4.72 3.09
N VAL A 608 22.93 5.81 3.84
CA VAL A 608 22.74 7.17 3.34
C VAL A 608 23.81 8.10 3.90
N ASP A 609 24.31 9.00 3.07
CA ASP A 609 25.25 10.03 3.50
C ASP A 609 24.57 11.40 3.72
N MET A 610 25.36 12.37 4.17
CA MET A 610 24.90 13.75 4.41
C MET A 610 24.35 14.47 3.16
N ASN A 611 24.70 14.03 1.96
CA ASN A 611 24.26 14.59 0.68
C ASN A 611 23.02 13.87 0.16
N ASN A 612 22.44 12.97 0.96
CA ASN A 612 21.32 12.09 0.59
C ASN A 612 21.66 11.12 -0.56
N ALA A 613 22.95 10.84 -0.80
CA ALA A 613 23.33 9.71 -1.64
C ALA A 613 23.05 8.42 -0.86
N HIS A 614 22.29 7.50 -1.46
CA HIS A 614 21.78 6.32 -0.78
C HIS A 614 22.01 5.06 -1.60
N TYR A 615 22.33 3.97 -0.89
CA TYR A 615 22.72 2.71 -1.49
C TYR A 615 22.08 1.54 -0.73
N GLY A 616 21.54 0.59 -1.49
CA GLY A 616 21.01 -0.67 -0.95
C GLY A 616 22.05 -1.80 -1.02
N TYR A 617 22.17 -2.57 0.05
CA TYR A 617 23.09 -3.71 0.13
C TYR A 617 22.38 -4.97 0.59
N ARG A 618 22.86 -6.12 0.08
CA ARG A 618 22.38 -7.44 0.46
C ARG A 618 23.48 -8.28 1.13
N PHE A 619 23.29 -8.55 2.41
CA PHE A 619 24.17 -9.36 3.27
C PHE A 619 23.65 -10.79 3.41
N LYS A 620 22.33 -10.96 3.63
CA LYS A 620 21.72 -12.30 3.72
C LYS A 620 21.71 -13.03 2.36
N LYS A 621 22.30 -14.22 2.36
CA LYS A 621 22.12 -15.21 1.27
C LYS A 621 20.70 -15.77 1.29
N ASN A 622 20.24 -16.24 2.45
CA ASN A 622 18.88 -16.74 2.65
C ASN A 622 17.98 -15.63 3.23
N LYS A 623 16.93 -15.29 2.47
CA LYS A 623 15.94 -14.27 2.81
C LYS A 623 14.88 -14.73 3.83
N ALA A 624 14.60 -16.02 3.97
CA ALA A 624 13.53 -16.55 4.81
C ALA A 624 13.81 -16.41 6.32
N ILE A 625 12.95 -15.73 7.06
CA ILE A 625 13.07 -15.58 8.51
C ILE A 625 12.95 -16.93 9.22
N ASP A 626 11.95 -17.75 8.88
CA ASP A 626 11.93 -19.16 9.29
C ASP A 626 12.40 -20.07 8.14
N LYS A 627 13.61 -20.63 8.29
CA LYS A 627 14.22 -21.55 7.31
C LYS A 627 13.44 -22.86 7.16
N SER A 628 12.74 -23.31 8.20
CA SER A 628 11.99 -24.58 8.17
C SER A 628 10.74 -24.48 7.27
N LEU A 629 10.12 -23.29 7.22
CA LEU A 629 9.02 -22.97 6.32
C LEU A 629 9.47 -22.96 4.85
N GLU A 630 10.65 -22.43 4.57
CA GLU A 630 11.22 -22.43 3.21
C GLU A 630 11.61 -23.83 2.74
N ASN A 631 12.16 -24.67 3.62
CA ASN A 631 12.48 -26.06 3.30
C ASN A 631 11.21 -26.87 2.97
N LYS A 632 10.13 -26.72 3.75
CA LYS A 632 8.82 -27.32 3.44
C LYS A 632 8.28 -26.84 2.09
N ARG A 633 8.38 -25.54 1.79
CA ARG A 633 7.94 -24.95 0.51
C ARG A 633 8.75 -25.45 -0.69
N THR A 634 10.07 -25.58 -0.54
CA THR A 634 10.96 -26.10 -1.59
C THR A 634 10.66 -27.58 -1.87
N PHE A 635 10.38 -28.36 -0.83
CA PHE A 635 10.01 -29.77 -0.95
C PHE A 635 8.65 -29.94 -1.63
N SER A 636 7.66 -29.10 -1.31
CA SER A 636 6.34 -29.15 -1.94
C SER A 636 6.38 -28.71 -3.42
N LYS A 637 7.17 -27.67 -3.74
CA LYS A 637 7.32 -27.15 -5.11
C LYS A 637 8.05 -28.13 -6.03
N ASN A 638 9.06 -28.83 -5.52
CA ASN A 638 9.87 -29.77 -6.29
C ASN A 638 9.49 -31.25 -6.06
N SER A 639 8.29 -31.51 -5.55
CA SER A 639 7.84 -32.87 -5.21
C SER A 639 7.93 -33.85 -6.38
N GLN A 640 7.64 -33.41 -7.61
CA GLN A 640 7.83 -34.21 -8.83
C GLN A 640 9.30 -34.51 -9.11
N LEU A 641 10.20 -33.52 -9.01
CA LEU A 641 11.63 -33.72 -9.21
C LEU A 641 12.21 -34.67 -8.16
N ILE A 642 11.81 -34.53 -6.89
CA ILE A 642 12.23 -35.39 -5.79
C ILE A 642 11.73 -36.82 -6.00
N LEU A 643 10.49 -36.99 -6.49
CA LEU A 643 9.96 -38.29 -6.87
C LEU A 643 10.79 -38.91 -8.01
N TYR A 644 11.13 -38.14 -9.04
CA TYR A 644 11.96 -38.61 -10.16
C TYR A 644 13.39 -38.96 -9.72
N LEU A 645 14.00 -38.15 -8.84
CA LEU A 645 15.33 -38.43 -8.27
C LEU A 645 15.31 -39.68 -7.39
N GLY A 646 14.24 -39.88 -6.60
CA GLY A 646 14.03 -41.10 -5.83
C GLY A 646 13.91 -42.33 -6.73
N LEU A 647 13.12 -42.24 -7.81
CA LEU A 647 13.00 -43.28 -8.84
C LEU A 647 14.34 -43.59 -9.52
N ALA A 648 15.10 -42.55 -9.90
CA ALA A 648 16.42 -42.71 -10.49
C ALA A 648 17.40 -43.40 -9.53
N LEU A 649 17.36 -43.07 -8.24
CA LEU A 649 18.21 -43.69 -7.22
C LEU A 649 17.86 -45.17 -7.02
N ILE A 650 16.57 -45.54 -7.05
CA ILE A 650 16.12 -46.94 -7.03
C ILE A 650 16.66 -47.68 -8.26
N VAL A 651 16.60 -47.09 -9.45
CA VAL A 651 17.14 -47.70 -10.68
C VAL A 651 18.66 -47.91 -10.57
N ILE A 652 19.41 -46.93 -10.06
CA ILE A 652 20.85 -47.06 -9.83
C ILE A 652 21.16 -48.20 -8.85
N ILE A 653 20.39 -48.32 -7.75
CA ILE A 653 20.55 -49.41 -6.78
C ILE A 653 20.25 -50.75 -7.45
N LEU A 654 19.19 -50.87 -8.26
CA LEU A 654 18.86 -52.11 -8.97
C LEU A 654 19.94 -52.51 -9.97
N ILE A 655 20.50 -51.55 -10.71
CA ILE A 655 21.64 -51.78 -11.60
C ILE A 655 22.85 -52.26 -10.79
N GLY A 656 23.16 -51.59 -9.67
CA GLY A 656 24.26 -51.97 -8.78
C GLY A 656 24.11 -53.39 -8.21
N VAL A 657 22.90 -53.75 -7.75
CA VAL A 657 22.57 -55.11 -7.30
C VAL A 657 22.72 -56.11 -8.45
N GLY A 658 22.24 -55.77 -9.65
CA GLY A 658 22.40 -56.59 -10.84
C GLY A 658 23.87 -56.85 -11.20
N VAL A 659 24.73 -55.82 -11.13
CA VAL A 659 26.17 -55.94 -11.34
C VAL A 659 26.81 -56.84 -10.27
N ILE A 660 26.49 -56.63 -8.99
CA ILE A 660 27.00 -57.45 -7.89
C ILE A 660 26.60 -58.93 -8.06
N LEU A 661 25.34 -59.20 -8.43
CA LEU A 661 24.85 -60.56 -8.68
C LEU A 661 25.55 -61.19 -9.90
N THR A 662 25.81 -60.41 -10.94
CA THR A 662 26.51 -60.89 -12.15
C THR A 662 27.98 -61.21 -11.86
N VAL A 663 28.67 -60.35 -11.11
CA VAL A 663 30.06 -60.57 -10.66
C VAL A 663 30.14 -61.78 -9.72
N ARG A 664 29.21 -61.93 -8.77
CA ARG A 664 29.14 -63.13 -7.91
C ARG A 664 28.86 -64.41 -8.69
N LYS A 665 28.00 -64.34 -9.72
CA LYS A 665 27.72 -65.49 -10.60
C LYS A 665 28.94 -65.86 -11.44
N GLN A 666 29.65 -64.89 -12.03
CA GLN A 666 30.89 -65.14 -12.76
C GLN A 666 32.04 -65.61 -11.85
N GLY A 667 32.14 -65.09 -10.63
CA GLY A 667 33.10 -65.59 -9.62
C GLY A 667 32.83 -67.03 -9.19
N ARG A 668 31.55 -67.45 -9.14
CA ARG A 668 31.18 -68.86 -8.94
C ARG A 668 31.41 -69.74 -10.17
N LEU A 669 31.27 -69.21 -11.38
CA LEU A 669 31.51 -69.93 -12.63
C LEU A 669 33.02 -70.08 -12.95
N ASN A 670 33.84 -69.09 -12.58
CA ASN A 670 35.31 -69.11 -12.77
C ASN A 670 36.08 -69.68 -11.57
N GLY A 671 35.39 -70.01 -10.47
CA GLY A 671 35.96 -70.62 -9.25
C GLY A 671 35.90 -72.15 -9.22
N GLY A 672 35.46 -72.80 -10.30
CA GLY A 672 35.29 -74.25 -10.40
C GLY A 672 36.24 -74.89 -11.39
N SER A 673 37.49 -75.14 -10.98
CA SER A 673 38.35 -76.29 -11.33
C SER A 673 39.84 -75.90 -11.26
N LYS A 674 40.44 -76.11 -10.08
CA LYS A 674 41.84 -76.50 -9.98
C LYS A 674 41.95 -77.68 -9.03
N ASN A 675 42.18 -78.83 -9.67
CA ASN A 675 42.81 -80.06 -9.21
C ASN A 675 42.11 -80.89 -8.14
N ASP A 676 41.66 -82.08 -8.55
CA ASP A 676 42.42 -83.29 -8.24
C ASP A 676 42.29 -84.38 -9.33
N ARG A 677 43.41 -84.66 -9.98
CA ARG A 677 43.88 -86.01 -10.30
C ARG A 677 45.33 -86.09 -9.82
N LYS A 678 45.51 -86.50 -8.56
CA LYS A 678 46.51 -87.52 -8.23
C LYS A 678 45.82 -88.88 -8.33
N GLN A 679 46.47 -89.97 -8.75
CA GLN A 679 47.91 -90.30 -8.66
C GLN A 679 48.90 -89.26 -9.16
#